data_AF-A0A3M3GH84-F1
#
_entry.id   AF-A0A3M3GH84-F1
#
_cell.length_a   1.000
_cell.length_b   1.000
_cell.length_c   1.000
_cell.angle_alpha   90.00
_cell.angle_beta   90.00
_cell.angle_gamma   90.00
#
_symmetry.space_group_name_H-M   'P 1'
#
loop_
_entity.id
_entity.type
_entity.pdbx_description
1 polymer ?
#
loop_
_entity_poly.entity_id
_entity_poly.type
_entity_poly.pdbx_seq_one_letter_code
_entity_poly.pdbx_strand_id
1 'polypeptide(L)'
;MTQLNPAQQPLSEPTPAVDAHIDLMDPAESADYETTRKALLAVMQSSNAPISLEDIRIKPDPASGFGEYCAEKAALPAPLQAEKQELPFQIDSDGSVSLALMLSYNYGLSLPPSPDKTAIKTLLNTLAELRASQELGLIDQFDIKAILTPKNLQDLKRARTEYLGNEGGTLLSKLGAEIIASCPLADVQDSPVAVMAQVLRSGPARALGQTLLAQLDRPEGETSASLMTLMDRILWHAISSDLQQPEDRKPGEIAGYTFSRTENLGRSHADILNDMHSHLINTGKAASINEAILARFVLALENCPEWLVNGVPDDLPYGCTEVWVNFQHGVTLAEAIEFGSSRWMSFDDLIELPVIFNKKMDTEEQQAAYLTTRLPILLAWAQANGYIRIQGNLPYSEQEIAQAVSAFEESETESLEAVNALVRTAPERKAMAIVAMTEARRTPAIQQILEQEDYPFPPIDLRPRLAVLRKSHTPVYRDHKGTLSASNLPYNAYGIKHDSSSLLEVYMAGENIDDWRLPGRDSTEGLLPINREMQLLYKALPDINQQFEHEFQAYLADARKAYATIIKKLLTQLPFKHRLAIENGAVSLYSLRLPTQDLMAVAESEKHREPLRGLAGFIIEAVYEGKTRFYEVFPLLMRVRYRPDLKALIENGVPGIEFWTITSTIPTPVIVNKGRTLPFDQNAYLRGDEPRDGGVSVF
;
A
#
# COMPACT_ATOMS: atom_id res chain seq x y z
N MET A 1 -0.77 -37.35 8.15
CA MET A 1 -1.07 -37.03 6.74
C MET A 1 -2.01 -38.08 6.20
N THR A 2 -3.30 -37.96 6.55
CA THR A 2 -4.35 -38.91 6.15
C THR A 2 -5.35 -38.13 5.33
N GLN A 3 -5.37 -38.42 4.02
CA GLN A 3 -6.38 -38.08 3.00
C GLN A 3 -7.38 -36.95 3.35
N LEU A 4 -7.06 -35.71 2.96
CA LEU A 4 -8.04 -34.65 2.80
C LEU A 4 -8.58 -34.70 1.36
N ASN A 5 -9.70 -35.41 1.20
CA ASN A 5 -10.51 -35.42 -0.01
C ASN A 5 -11.33 -34.11 -0.04
N PRO A 6 -11.12 -33.17 -0.98
CA PRO A 6 -11.80 -31.87 -0.98
C PRO A 6 -13.31 -31.95 -1.27
N ALA A 7 -13.83 -33.14 -1.59
CA ALA A 7 -15.21 -33.36 -1.98
C ALA A 7 -16.13 -33.81 -0.83
N GLN A 8 -15.63 -33.89 0.42
CA GLN A 8 -16.42 -34.30 1.58
C GLN A 8 -16.04 -33.45 2.80
N GLN A 9 -16.47 -32.19 2.82
CA GLN A 9 -16.55 -31.38 4.04
C GLN A 9 -17.57 -32.03 5.00
N PRO A 10 -17.26 -32.24 6.29
CA PRO A 10 -18.22 -31.86 7.30
C PRO A 10 -18.25 -30.34 7.29
N LEU A 11 -19.38 -29.77 6.86
CA LEU A 11 -19.72 -28.39 7.20
C LEU A 11 -19.42 -28.23 8.69
N SER A 12 -18.53 -27.30 9.03
CA SER A 12 -18.47 -26.74 10.38
C SER A 12 -19.91 -26.48 10.80
N GLU A 13 -20.33 -27.01 11.96
CA GLU A 13 -21.67 -26.70 12.46
C GLU A 13 -21.85 -25.18 12.37
N PRO A 14 -22.90 -24.69 11.68
CA PRO A 14 -23.15 -23.27 11.64
C PRO A 14 -23.24 -22.80 13.09
N THR A 15 -22.65 -21.65 13.38
CA THR A 15 -23.01 -20.87 14.57
C THR A 15 -24.51 -21.01 14.75
N PRO A 16 -25.01 -21.54 15.89
CA PRO A 16 -26.41 -21.87 16.01
C PRO A 16 -27.19 -20.64 15.61
N ALA A 17 -28.03 -20.79 14.58
CA ALA A 17 -28.85 -19.70 14.06
C ALA A 17 -29.49 -19.04 15.29
N VAL A 18 -29.06 -17.82 15.59
CA VAL A 18 -29.67 -17.01 16.64
C VAL A 18 -31.16 -17.07 16.35
N ASP A 19 -31.97 -17.51 17.32
CA ASP A 19 -33.42 -17.62 17.17
C ASP A 19 -33.90 -16.42 16.38
N ALA A 20 -34.42 -16.66 15.18
CA ALA A 20 -34.56 -15.64 14.14
C ALA A 20 -35.64 -14.62 14.54
N HIS A 21 -35.29 -13.72 15.44
CA HIS A 21 -36.13 -12.63 15.88
C HIS A 21 -36.26 -11.63 14.74
N ILE A 22 -37.51 -11.30 14.42
CA ILE A 22 -37.84 -10.41 13.31
C ILE A 22 -37.43 -8.96 13.64
N ASP A 23 -37.45 -8.60 14.93
CA ASP A 23 -36.89 -7.33 15.41
C ASP A 23 -35.42 -7.52 15.77
N LEU A 24 -34.54 -6.92 14.97
CA LEU A 24 -33.10 -6.89 15.25
C LEU A 24 -32.66 -5.64 16.03
N MET A 25 -33.58 -4.72 16.36
CA MET A 25 -33.16 -3.44 16.94
C MET A 25 -34.11 -2.92 18.01
N ASP A 26 -33.51 -2.54 19.13
CA ASP A 26 -34.23 -1.96 20.27
C ASP A 26 -34.76 -0.55 19.92
N PRO A 27 -36.02 -0.21 20.28
CA PRO A 27 -36.53 1.15 20.19
C PRO A 27 -35.61 2.22 20.81
N ALA A 28 -34.91 1.90 21.90
CA ALA A 28 -33.97 2.78 22.58
C ALA A 28 -32.71 3.05 21.73
N GLU A 29 -32.14 2.03 21.11
CA GLU A 29 -31.01 2.19 20.16
C GLU A 29 -31.42 3.00 18.92
N SER A 30 -32.70 2.91 18.54
CA SER A 30 -33.26 3.74 17.48
C SER A 30 -33.41 5.22 17.87
N ALA A 31 -33.73 5.49 19.13
CA ALA A 31 -33.75 6.84 19.66
C ALA A 31 -32.33 7.45 19.71
N ASP A 32 -31.34 6.64 20.08
CA ASP A 32 -29.92 7.01 20.08
C ASP A 32 -29.40 7.38 18.70
N TYR A 33 -29.74 6.57 17.69
CA TYR A 33 -29.42 6.87 16.29
C TYR A 33 -30.01 8.21 15.85
N GLU A 34 -31.31 8.43 16.09
CA GLU A 34 -31.97 9.67 15.69
C GLU A 34 -31.41 10.90 16.41
N THR A 35 -31.03 10.75 17.67
CA THR A 35 -30.39 11.82 18.45
C THR A 35 -29.02 12.17 17.87
N THR A 36 -28.20 11.16 17.57
CA THR A 36 -26.87 11.31 16.96
C THR A 36 -26.97 11.95 15.57
N ARG A 37 -27.89 11.45 14.74
CA ARG A 37 -28.14 11.98 13.39
C ARG A 37 -28.59 13.44 13.43
N LYS A 38 -29.50 13.81 14.33
CA LYS A 38 -29.95 15.20 14.50
C LYS A 38 -28.82 16.12 14.94
N ALA A 39 -27.95 15.67 15.84
CA ALA A 39 -26.78 16.44 16.26
C ALA A 39 -25.87 16.75 15.07
N LEU A 40 -25.51 15.75 14.27
CA LEU A 40 -24.68 15.92 13.08
C LEU A 40 -25.34 16.85 12.02
N LEU A 41 -26.64 16.70 11.78
CA LEU A 41 -27.40 17.58 10.87
C LEU A 41 -27.40 19.02 11.35
N ALA A 42 -27.55 19.26 12.66
CA ALA A 42 -27.50 20.61 13.23
C ALA A 42 -26.13 21.26 13.00
N VAL A 43 -25.04 20.50 13.10
CA VAL A 43 -23.70 21.01 12.79
C VAL A 43 -23.59 21.40 11.31
N MET A 44 -24.04 20.52 10.42
CA MET A 44 -23.98 20.76 8.97
C MET A 44 -24.77 22.00 8.53
N GLN A 45 -25.89 22.29 9.20
CA GLN A 45 -26.75 23.44 8.94
C GLN A 45 -26.27 24.73 9.62
N SER A 46 -25.31 24.66 10.54
CA SER A 46 -24.82 25.83 11.26
C SER A 46 -24.08 26.79 10.32
N SER A 47 -24.45 28.07 10.37
CA SER A 47 -23.95 29.13 9.48
C SER A 47 -22.88 30.02 10.13
N ASN A 48 -22.60 29.82 11.42
CA ASN A 48 -21.65 30.58 12.24
C ASN A 48 -20.60 29.65 12.84
N ALA A 49 -19.49 30.26 13.31
CA ALA A 49 -18.32 29.74 14.05
C ALA A 49 -18.16 28.20 14.16
N PRO A 50 -16.97 27.64 13.88
CA PRO A 50 -16.75 26.19 13.90
C PRO A 50 -17.23 25.59 15.22
N ILE A 51 -18.31 24.81 15.16
CA ILE A 51 -18.78 24.00 16.29
C ILE A 51 -17.72 22.92 16.48
N SER A 52 -17.06 22.92 17.63
CA SER A 52 -16.18 21.81 18.00
C SER A 52 -17.05 20.57 18.17
N LEU A 53 -16.85 19.57 17.31
CA LEU A 53 -17.61 18.30 17.37
C LEU A 53 -17.39 17.58 18.71
N GLU A 54 -16.24 17.80 19.35
CA GLU A 54 -15.88 17.21 20.63
C GLU A 54 -16.69 17.79 21.80
N ASP A 55 -17.18 19.04 21.67
CA ASP A 55 -17.94 19.73 22.71
C ASP A 55 -19.45 19.38 22.68
N ILE A 56 -19.90 18.67 21.64
CA ILE A 56 -21.30 18.26 21.50
C ILE A 56 -21.58 17.16 22.52
N ARG A 57 -22.49 17.45 23.46
CA ARG A 57 -22.97 16.48 24.45
C ARG A 57 -24.28 15.85 24.00
N ILE A 58 -24.31 14.52 24.01
CA ILE A 58 -25.47 13.68 23.67
C ILE A 58 -25.84 12.89 24.91
N LYS A 59 -27.14 12.84 25.22
CA LYS A 59 -27.67 11.98 26.27
C LYS A 59 -28.21 10.70 25.64
N PRO A 60 -27.56 9.54 25.85
CA PRO A 60 -28.08 8.28 25.36
C PRO A 60 -29.42 7.94 26.02
N ASP A 61 -30.26 7.18 25.32
CA ASP A 61 -31.53 6.68 25.83
C ASP A 61 -31.24 5.75 27.03
N PRO A 62 -31.80 6.00 28.22
CA PRO A 62 -31.53 5.19 29.40
C PRO A 62 -31.88 3.71 29.28
N ALA A 63 -32.73 3.32 28.32
CA ALA A 63 -33.09 1.94 28.04
C ALA A 63 -32.17 1.26 27.01
N SER A 64 -31.26 2.01 26.36
CA SER A 64 -30.25 1.43 25.46
C SER A 64 -29.12 0.79 26.28
N GLY A 65 -28.44 -0.22 25.73
CA GLY A 65 -27.31 -0.86 26.40
C GLY A 65 -26.19 0.12 26.78
N PHE A 66 -25.92 1.12 25.93
CA PHE A 66 -24.93 2.16 26.23
C PHE A 66 -25.45 3.21 27.22
N GLY A 67 -26.73 3.56 27.16
CA GLY A 67 -27.35 4.47 28.12
C GLY A 67 -27.43 3.89 29.53
N GLU A 68 -27.69 2.59 29.66
CA GLU A 68 -27.63 1.89 30.95
C GLU A 68 -26.20 1.96 31.54
N TYR A 69 -25.19 1.67 30.72
CA TYR A 69 -23.78 1.82 31.13
C TYR A 69 -23.45 3.25 31.55
N CYS A 70 -23.87 4.25 30.77
CA CYS A 70 -23.63 5.67 31.08
C CYS A 70 -24.32 6.10 32.39
N ALA A 71 -25.56 5.65 32.60
CA ALA A 71 -26.31 5.92 33.83
C ALA A 71 -25.65 5.28 35.06
N GLU A 72 -25.18 4.03 34.94
CA GLU A 72 -24.45 3.34 36.02
C GLU A 72 -23.17 4.11 36.40
N LYS A 73 -22.38 4.52 35.40
CA LYS A 73 -21.13 5.26 35.64
C LYS A 73 -21.39 6.67 36.19
N ALA A 74 -22.41 7.36 35.72
CA ALA A 74 -22.80 8.69 36.22
C ALA A 74 -23.25 8.65 37.70
N ALA A 75 -23.83 7.54 38.17
CA ALA A 75 -24.28 7.36 39.54
C ALA A 75 -23.16 7.07 40.56
N LEU A 76 -21.93 6.76 40.11
CA LEU A 76 -20.80 6.47 41.00
C LEU A 76 -20.27 7.74 41.71
N PRO A 77 -19.77 7.64 42.96
CA PRO A 77 -19.10 8.76 43.62
C PRO A 77 -17.84 9.21 42.85
N ALA A 78 -17.56 10.52 42.80
CA ALA A 78 -16.46 11.11 42.03
C ALA A 78 -15.08 10.42 42.17
N PRO A 79 -14.64 9.94 43.35
CA PRO A 79 -13.37 9.21 43.48
C PRO A 79 -13.37 7.86 42.74
N LEU A 80 -14.52 7.17 42.71
CA LEU A 80 -14.70 5.87 42.05
C LEU A 80 -14.91 6.02 40.54
N GLN A 81 -15.43 7.16 40.07
CA GLN A 81 -15.53 7.48 38.64
C GLN A 81 -14.16 7.60 37.98
N ALA A 82 -13.19 8.24 38.67
CA ALA A 82 -11.82 8.41 38.16
C ALA A 82 -11.02 7.09 38.10
N GLU A 83 -11.36 6.11 38.94
CA GLU A 83 -10.65 4.83 39.05
C GLU A 83 -11.20 3.74 38.11
N LYS A 84 -12.48 3.86 37.70
CA LYS A 84 -13.20 2.86 36.87
C LYS A 84 -13.56 3.35 35.44
N GLN A 85 -12.96 4.44 34.97
CA GLN A 85 -13.08 4.85 33.57
C GLN A 85 -12.13 3.98 32.72
N GLU A 86 -12.69 2.95 32.07
CA GLU A 86 -11.97 2.14 31.09
C GLU A 86 -11.85 2.84 29.72
N LEU A 87 -12.71 3.84 29.48
CA LEU A 87 -12.75 4.62 28.24
C LEU A 87 -12.00 5.95 28.41
N PRO A 88 -11.28 6.44 27.38
CA PRO A 88 -10.48 7.67 27.45
C PRO A 88 -11.29 8.99 27.51
N PHE A 89 -12.63 8.94 27.70
CA PHE A 89 -13.53 10.09 27.57
C PHE A 89 -14.45 10.28 28.81
N GLN A 90 -14.84 11.53 29.11
CA GLN A 90 -15.67 11.90 30.28
C GLN A 90 -17.18 11.71 30.06
N ILE A 91 -17.83 10.99 30.99
CA ILE A 91 -19.30 10.90 31.15
C ILE A 91 -19.73 11.96 32.17
N ASP A 92 -20.74 12.77 31.84
CA ASP A 92 -21.26 13.82 32.72
C ASP A 92 -22.12 13.23 33.84
N SER A 93 -22.35 14.01 34.90
CA SER A 93 -23.18 13.61 36.05
C SER A 93 -24.65 13.35 35.69
N ASP A 94 -25.13 13.85 34.55
CA ASP A 94 -26.48 13.61 34.04
C ASP A 94 -26.56 12.44 33.03
N GLY A 95 -25.44 11.74 32.83
CA GLY A 95 -25.30 10.61 31.89
C GLY A 95 -24.96 11.02 30.45
N SER A 96 -24.80 12.33 30.16
CA SER A 96 -24.42 12.79 28.82
C SER A 96 -22.97 12.44 28.49
N VAL A 97 -22.69 12.19 27.21
CA VAL A 97 -21.37 11.85 26.66
C VAL A 97 -21.03 12.73 25.46
N SER A 98 -19.76 12.77 25.06
CA SER A 98 -19.39 13.46 23.81
C SER A 98 -19.96 12.73 22.59
N LEU A 99 -20.24 13.47 21.52
CA LEU A 99 -20.59 12.88 20.22
C LEU A 99 -19.53 11.87 19.74
N ALA A 100 -18.25 12.13 20.01
CA ALA A 100 -17.16 11.21 19.69
C ALA A 100 -17.35 9.84 20.37
N LEU A 101 -17.65 9.85 21.67
CA LEU A 101 -17.85 8.62 22.42
C LEU A 101 -19.12 7.88 21.99
N MET A 102 -20.20 8.62 21.73
CA MET A 102 -21.44 8.08 21.17
C MET A 102 -21.19 7.35 19.85
N LEU A 103 -20.43 7.97 18.95
CA LEU A 103 -20.08 7.38 17.65
C LEU A 103 -19.19 6.15 17.77
N SER A 104 -18.15 6.22 18.61
CA SER A 104 -17.20 5.11 18.75
C SER A 104 -17.83 3.90 19.41
N TYR A 105 -18.68 4.10 20.43
CA TYR A 105 -19.21 2.99 21.23
C TYR A 105 -20.38 2.31 20.53
N ASN A 106 -21.36 3.07 20.01
CA ASN A 106 -22.55 2.48 19.40
C ASN A 106 -22.35 2.07 17.94
N TYR A 107 -21.40 2.68 17.23
CA TYR A 107 -21.29 2.54 15.78
C TYR A 107 -19.88 2.21 15.28
N GLY A 108 -18.86 2.18 16.15
CA GLY A 108 -17.46 1.99 15.74
C GLY A 108 -16.91 3.12 14.87
N LEU A 109 -17.56 4.29 14.86
CA LEU A 109 -17.19 5.42 13.99
C LEU A 109 -16.36 6.46 14.75
N SER A 110 -15.37 7.03 14.06
CA SER A 110 -14.55 8.13 14.57
C SER A 110 -14.96 9.47 13.97
N LEU A 111 -14.72 10.54 14.71
CA LEU A 111 -14.88 11.90 14.17
C LEU A 111 -13.81 12.19 13.11
N PRO A 112 -14.15 12.94 12.04
CA PRO A 112 -13.17 13.34 11.05
C PRO A 112 -12.16 14.32 11.66
N PRO A 113 -10.85 14.22 11.33
CA PRO A 113 -9.82 15.09 11.87
C PRO A 113 -9.98 16.55 11.46
N SER A 114 -10.64 16.81 10.32
CA SER A 114 -11.04 18.14 9.89
C SER A 114 -12.54 18.16 9.55
N PRO A 115 -13.40 18.67 10.45
CA PRO A 115 -14.84 18.60 10.28
C PRO A 115 -15.37 19.72 9.39
N ASP A 116 -15.18 19.58 8.07
CA ASP A 116 -15.87 20.41 7.10
C ASP A 116 -17.26 19.83 6.75
N LYS A 117 -18.04 20.58 5.96
CA LYS A 117 -19.39 20.14 5.55
C LYS A 117 -19.37 18.83 4.77
N THR A 118 -18.32 18.56 4.02
CA THR A 118 -18.16 17.34 3.23
C THR A 118 -17.91 16.16 4.15
N ALA A 119 -16.96 16.28 5.08
CA ALA A 119 -16.62 15.26 6.05
C ALA A 119 -17.81 14.91 6.96
N ILE A 120 -18.60 15.91 7.39
CA ILE A 120 -19.83 15.67 8.15
C ILE A 120 -20.90 14.97 7.30
N LYS A 121 -21.04 15.35 6.02
CA LYS A 121 -21.95 14.64 5.10
C LYS A 121 -21.52 13.18 4.93
N THR A 122 -20.23 12.91 4.74
CA THR A 122 -19.69 11.55 4.64
C THR A 122 -20.00 10.76 5.91
N LEU A 123 -19.76 11.32 7.10
CA LEU A 123 -20.07 10.67 8.37
C LEU A 123 -21.58 10.37 8.52
N LEU A 124 -22.46 11.29 8.11
CA LEU A 124 -23.91 11.07 8.08
C LEU A 124 -24.31 9.94 7.14
N ASN A 125 -23.68 9.88 5.96
CA ASN A 125 -23.90 8.82 4.97
C ASN A 125 -23.45 7.45 5.53
N THR A 126 -22.25 7.36 6.12
CA THR A 126 -21.76 6.14 6.78
C THR A 126 -22.66 5.69 7.93
N LEU A 127 -23.13 6.63 8.76
CA LEU A 127 -24.07 6.34 9.85
C LEU A 127 -25.41 5.81 9.32
N ALA A 128 -25.91 6.37 8.21
CA ALA A 128 -27.13 5.90 7.56
C ALA A 128 -26.97 4.51 6.91
N GLU A 129 -25.80 4.25 6.30
CA GLU A 129 -25.45 2.94 5.74
C GLU A 129 -25.40 1.85 6.81
N LEU A 130 -24.79 2.16 7.97
CA LEU A 130 -24.69 1.23 9.09
C LEU A 130 -26.08 0.92 9.64
N ARG A 131 -26.87 1.96 9.86
CA ARG A 131 -28.25 1.82 10.34
C ARG A 131 -29.11 0.99 9.40
N ALA A 132 -29.06 1.27 8.10
CA ALA A 132 -29.82 0.49 7.12
C ALA A 132 -29.36 -0.97 7.08
N SER A 133 -28.07 -1.21 7.27
CA SER A 133 -27.50 -2.57 7.35
C SER A 133 -27.99 -3.36 8.55
N GLN A 134 -28.07 -2.73 9.73
CA GLN A 134 -28.64 -3.32 10.95
C GLN A 134 -30.13 -3.65 10.77
N GLU A 135 -30.92 -2.69 10.28
CA GLU A 135 -32.36 -2.88 10.05
C GLU A 135 -32.65 -4.04 9.09
N LEU A 136 -31.84 -4.16 8.03
CA LEU A 136 -31.97 -5.23 7.04
C LEU A 136 -31.36 -6.56 7.48
N GLY A 137 -30.70 -6.62 8.64
CA GLY A 137 -30.07 -7.84 9.16
C GLY A 137 -28.86 -8.30 8.36
N LEU A 138 -28.15 -7.34 7.75
CA LEU A 138 -26.94 -7.59 6.96
C LEU A 138 -25.66 -7.64 7.80
N ILE A 139 -25.79 -7.59 9.13
CA ILE A 139 -24.68 -7.68 10.09
C ILE A 139 -24.85 -8.96 10.93
N ASP A 140 -26.04 -9.19 11.48
CA ASP A 140 -26.30 -10.32 12.40
C ASP A 140 -26.70 -11.65 11.70
N GLN A 141 -26.35 -11.85 10.43
CA GLN A 141 -26.65 -13.05 9.64
C GLN A 141 -28.13 -13.48 9.67
N PHE A 142 -29.07 -12.58 9.40
CA PHE A 142 -30.46 -13.02 9.31
C PHE A 142 -30.71 -13.84 8.04
N ASP A 143 -30.85 -15.16 8.19
CA ASP A 143 -31.27 -16.03 7.10
C ASP A 143 -32.80 -16.05 6.96
N ILE A 144 -33.30 -15.20 6.06
CA ILE A 144 -34.73 -15.18 5.70
C ILE A 144 -35.23 -16.57 5.24
N LYS A 145 -34.37 -17.42 4.67
CA LYS A 145 -34.77 -18.78 4.23
C LYS A 145 -35.10 -19.69 5.40
N ALA A 146 -34.53 -19.46 6.59
CA ALA A 146 -34.87 -20.21 7.79
C ALA A 146 -36.34 -20.00 8.21
N ILE A 147 -36.92 -18.84 7.85
CA ILE A 147 -38.31 -18.48 8.18
C ILE A 147 -39.28 -18.79 7.01
N LEU A 148 -38.77 -18.87 5.78
CA LEU A 148 -39.59 -19.13 4.59
C LEU A 148 -39.72 -20.63 4.29
N THR A 149 -40.95 -21.15 4.30
CA THR A 149 -41.21 -22.53 3.85
C THR A 149 -40.94 -22.70 2.34
N PRO A 150 -40.76 -23.93 1.84
CA PRO A 150 -40.65 -24.18 0.39
C PRO A 150 -41.86 -23.65 -0.41
N LYS A 151 -43.05 -23.67 0.19
CA LYS A 151 -44.27 -23.08 -0.37
C LYS A 151 -44.13 -21.54 -0.46
N ASN A 152 -43.69 -20.89 0.62
CA ASN A 152 -43.45 -19.45 0.66
C ASN A 152 -42.46 -19.01 -0.45
N LEU A 153 -41.40 -19.78 -0.67
CA LEU A 153 -40.43 -19.52 -1.73
C LEU A 153 -41.04 -19.65 -3.14
N GLN A 154 -41.92 -20.63 -3.36
CA GLN A 154 -42.66 -20.76 -4.63
C GLN A 154 -43.64 -19.60 -4.83
N ASP A 155 -44.35 -19.20 -3.78
CA ASP A 155 -45.27 -18.07 -3.79
C ASP A 155 -44.55 -16.76 -4.12
N LEU A 156 -43.37 -16.53 -3.53
CA LEU A 156 -42.49 -15.41 -3.86
C LEU A 156 -42.05 -15.44 -5.33
N LYS A 157 -41.59 -16.59 -5.84
CA LYS A 157 -41.20 -16.74 -7.25
C LYS A 157 -42.39 -16.42 -8.19
N ARG A 158 -43.60 -16.87 -7.85
CA ARG A 158 -44.83 -16.60 -8.61
C ARG A 158 -45.20 -15.11 -8.58
N ALA A 159 -45.33 -14.51 -7.41
CA ALA A 159 -45.72 -13.12 -7.26
C ALA A 159 -44.72 -12.15 -7.92
N ARG A 160 -43.42 -12.46 -7.86
CA ARG A 160 -42.39 -11.77 -8.64
C ARG A 160 -42.68 -11.84 -10.15
N THR A 161 -42.95 -13.04 -10.67
CA THR A 161 -43.21 -13.24 -12.10
C THR A 161 -44.47 -12.48 -12.55
N GLU A 162 -45.52 -12.50 -11.74
CA GLU A 162 -46.76 -11.75 -11.97
C GLU A 162 -46.51 -10.22 -11.97
N TYR A 163 -45.71 -9.73 -11.04
CA TYR A 163 -45.36 -8.30 -10.94
C TYR A 163 -44.50 -7.81 -12.12
N LEU A 164 -43.52 -8.61 -12.55
CA LEU A 164 -42.70 -8.28 -13.72
C LEU A 164 -43.53 -8.32 -15.00
N GLY A 165 -44.50 -9.24 -15.12
CA GLY A 165 -45.34 -9.36 -16.29
C GLY A 165 -44.53 -9.60 -17.58
N ASN A 166 -45.00 -9.04 -18.70
CA ASN A 166 -44.31 -9.14 -20.00
C ASN A 166 -43.37 -7.97 -20.30
N GLU A 167 -43.36 -6.96 -19.43
CA GLU A 167 -42.48 -5.81 -19.56
C GLU A 167 -41.10 -6.17 -19.00
N GLY A 168 -40.06 -6.05 -19.83
CA GLY A 168 -38.68 -6.35 -19.42
C GLY A 168 -38.15 -5.45 -18.29
N GLY A 169 -36.95 -5.76 -17.82
CA GLY A 169 -36.31 -5.11 -16.67
C GLY A 169 -36.28 -6.01 -15.42
N THR A 170 -35.52 -5.60 -14.41
CA THR A 170 -35.42 -6.33 -13.15
C THR A 170 -36.43 -5.81 -12.13
N LEU A 171 -36.66 -6.59 -11.07
CA LEU A 171 -37.48 -6.16 -9.95
C LEU A 171 -36.87 -4.90 -9.29
N LEU A 172 -35.53 -4.83 -9.22
CA LEU A 172 -34.83 -3.64 -8.74
C LEU A 172 -35.16 -2.41 -9.61
N SER A 173 -35.13 -2.55 -10.95
CA SER A 173 -35.46 -1.45 -11.87
C SER A 173 -36.87 -0.93 -11.61
N LYS A 174 -37.85 -1.82 -11.48
CA LYS A 174 -39.27 -1.44 -11.35
C LYS A 174 -39.59 -0.85 -9.98
N LEU A 175 -39.08 -1.44 -8.92
CA LEU A 175 -39.34 -0.96 -7.55
C LEU A 175 -38.60 0.34 -7.25
N GLY A 176 -37.39 0.50 -7.80
CA GLY A 176 -36.51 1.62 -7.51
C GLY A 176 -36.51 2.75 -8.55
N ALA A 177 -37.32 2.68 -9.61
CA ALA A 177 -37.19 3.55 -10.79
C ALA A 177 -36.95 5.04 -10.48
N GLU A 178 -37.80 5.65 -9.66
CA GLU A 178 -37.70 7.08 -9.30
C GLU A 178 -36.50 7.38 -8.39
N ILE A 179 -36.25 6.51 -7.40
CA ILE A 179 -35.19 6.68 -6.40
C ILE A 179 -33.82 6.51 -7.07
N ILE A 180 -33.62 5.44 -7.83
CA ILE A 180 -32.35 5.13 -8.52
C ILE A 180 -32.01 6.21 -9.55
N ALA A 181 -33.01 6.71 -10.29
CA ALA A 181 -32.81 7.75 -11.31
C ALA A 181 -32.49 9.13 -10.72
N SER A 182 -33.02 9.44 -9.54
CA SER A 182 -32.82 10.74 -8.87
C SER A 182 -31.61 10.77 -7.93
N CYS A 183 -31.08 9.60 -7.54
CA CYS A 183 -29.98 9.48 -6.60
C CYS A 183 -28.62 9.88 -7.23
N PRO A 184 -27.83 10.76 -6.58
CA PRO A 184 -26.47 11.05 -7.00
C PRO A 184 -25.58 9.80 -7.00
N LEU A 185 -24.73 9.64 -8.01
CA LEU A 185 -23.84 8.48 -8.14
C LEU A 185 -22.98 8.25 -6.89
N ALA A 186 -22.43 9.33 -6.30
CA ALA A 186 -21.61 9.25 -5.09
C ALA A 186 -22.38 8.63 -3.91
N ASP A 187 -23.66 8.99 -3.72
CA ASP A 187 -24.46 8.44 -2.62
C ASP A 187 -24.76 6.93 -2.86
N VAL A 188 -24.88 6.49 -4.12
CA VAL A 188 -25.03 5.06 -4.47
C VAL A 188 -23.74 4.28 -4.28
N GLN A 189 -22.58 4.90 -4.52
CA GLN A 189 -21.26 4.29 -4.32
C GLN A 189 -20.91 4.17 -2.82
N ASP A 190 -21.14 5.25 -2.07
CA ASP A 190 -20.71 5.38 -0.67
C ASP A 190 -21.74 4.79 0.32
N SER A 191 -23.01 4.70 -0.07
CA SER A 191 -24.10 4.23 0.82
C SER A 191 -25.16 3.39 0.10
N PRO A 192 -24.75 2.27 -0.55
CA PRO A 192 -25.65 1.44 -1.34
C PRO A 192 -26.79 0.80 -0.53
N VAL A 193 -26.57 0.40 0.73
CA VAL A 193 -27.62 -0.19 1.58
C VAL A 193 -28.64 0.86 1.99
N ALA A 194 -28.20 2.07 2.32
CA ALA A 194 -29.11 3.17 2.62
C ALA A 194 -30.00 3.50 1.42
N VAL A 195 -29.45 3.50 0.20
CA VAL A 195 -30.21 3.68 -1.04
C VAL A 195 -31.16 2.49 -1.26
N MET A 196 -30.71 1.25 -1.07
CA MET A 196 -31.58 0.08 -1.17
C MET A 196 -32.74 0.13 -0.16
N ALA A 197 -32.50 0.56 1.08
CA ALA A 197 -33.56 0.72 2.07
C ALA A 197 -34.63 1.73 1.61
N GLN A 198 -34.24 2.81 0.93
CA GLN A 198 -35.19 3.73 0.31
C GLN A 198 -36.00 3.04 -0.80
N VAL A 199 -35.35 2.24 -1.65
CA VAL A 199 -36.01 1.46 -2.71
C VAL A 199 -37.05 0.50 -2.13
N LEU A 200 -36.68 -0.27 -1.09
CA LEU A 200 -37.58 -1.22 -0.41
C LEU A 200 -38.78 -0.53 0.25
N ARG A 201 -38.62 0.74 0.63
CA ARG A 201 -39.65 1.57 1.27
C ARG A 201 -40.42 2.45 0.29
N SER A 202 -40.16 2.33 -1.01
CA SER A 202 -40.90 3.04 -2.05
C SER A 202 -42.37 2.62 -2.10
N GLY A 203 -43.23 3.46 -2.69
CA GLY A 203 -44.65 3.15 -2.88
C GLY A 203 -44.88 1.80 -3.60
N PRO A 204 -44.23 1.55 -4.75
CA PRO A 204 -44.31 0.27 -5.46
C PRO A 204 -43.82 -0.92 -4.63
N ALA A 205 -42.69 -0.77 -3.92
CA ALA A 205 -42.13 -1.84 -3.10
C ALA A 205 -43.03 -2.18 -1.91
N ARG A 206 -43.59 -1.18 -1.21
CA ARG A 206 -44.55 -1.42 -0.12
C ARG A 206 -45.81 -2.13 -0.61
N ALA A 207 -46.34 -1.78 -1.78
CA ALA A 207 -47.53 -2.45 -2.33
C ALA A 207 -47.26 -3.94 -2.65
N LEU A 208 -46.12 -4.23 -3.27
CA LEU A 208 -45.70 -5.60 -3.52
C LEU A 208 -45.42 -6.34 -2.20
N GLY A 209 -44.66 -5.74 -1.29
CA GLY A 209 -44.30 -6.32 -0.01
C GLY A 209 -45.52 -6.69 0.85
N GLN A 210 -46.55 -5.84 0.90
CA GLN A 210 -47.82 -6.15 1.57
C GLN A 210 -48.55 -7.33 0.94
N THR A 211 -48.52 -7.43 -0.39
CA THR A 211 -49.11 -8.56 -1.13
C THR A 211 -48.38 -9.85 -0.81
N LEU A 212 -47.03 -9.82 -0.81
CA LEU A 212 -46.19 -10.96 -0.46
C LEU A 212 -46.40 -11.39 0.99
N LEU A 213 -46.39 -10.44 1.92
CA LEU A 213 -46.59 -10.70 3.34
C LEU A 213 -47.96 -11.31 3.64
N ALA A 214 -49.01 -10.91 2.92
CA ALA A 214 -50.35 -11.50 3.04
C ALA A 214 -50.45 -12.94 2.52
N GLN A 215 -49.55 -13.34 1.61
CA GLN A 215 -49.47 -14.72 1.10
C GLN A 215 -48.66 -15.64 2.03
N LEU A 216 -47.83 -15.07 2.89
CA LEU A 216 -47.17 -15.80 3.96
C LEU A 216 -48.19 -16.08 5.08
N ASP A 217 -48.19 -17.29 5.62
CA ASP A 217 -48.98 -17.62 6.82
C ASP A 217 -48.47 -16.74 7.97
N ARG A 218 -49.16 -15.61 8.22
CA ARG A 218 -48.74 -14.54 9.12
C ARG A 218 -48.35 -15.11 10.51
N PRO A 219 -47.15 -14.81 11.04
CA PRO A 219 -46.84 -15.17 12.42
C PRO A 219 -47.78 -14.41 13.37
N GLU A 220 -48.54 -15.12 14.19
CA GLU A 220 -49.43 -14.51 15.18
C GLU A 220 -48.59 -13.83 16.29
N GLY A 221 -48.97 -12.61 16.69
CA GLY A 221 -48.33 -11.89 17.81
C GLY A 221 -47.24 -10.88 17.44
N GLU A 222 -46.88 -10.75 16.17
CA GLU A 222 -45.83 -9.80 15.71
C GLU A 222 -46.26 -8.33 15.77
N THR A 223 -45.32 -7.45 16.13
CA THR A 223 -45.57 -6.00 16.18
C THR A 223 -45.62 -5.39 14.77
N SER A 224 -46.11 -4.16 14.66
CA SER A 224 -46.10 -3.45 13.38
C SER A 224 -44.67 -3.16 12.88
N ALA A 225 -43.70 -2.99 13.79
CA ALA A 225 -42.30 -2.78 13.41
C ALA A 225 -41.69 -4.05 12.82
N SER A 226 -41.90 -5.19 13.49
CA SER A 226 -41.41 -6.50 13.07
C SER A 226 -41.93 -6.85 11.67
N LEU A 227 -43.22 -6.62 11.40
CA LEU A 227 -43.80 -6.87 10.08
C LEU A 227 -43.19 -6.00 8.96
N MET A 228 -42.78 -4.76 9.27
CA MET A 228 -42.11 -3.89 8.30
C MET A 228 -40.70 -4.40 8.00
N THR A 229 -39.96 -4.82 9.02
CA THR A 229 -38.63 -5.43 8.86
C THR A 229 -38.70 -6.71 8.04
N LEU A 230 -39.66 -7.59 8.34
CA LEU A 230 -39.90 -8.81 7.56
C LEU A 230 -40.21 -8.49 6.09
N MET A 231 -41.03 -7.48 5.83
CA MET A 231 -41.35 -7.04 4.46
C MET A 231 -40.11 -6.56 3.69
N ASP A 232 -39.28 -5.70 4.30
CA ASP A 232 -38.04 -5.20 3.69
C ASP A 232 -37.11 -6.39 3.31
N ARG A 233 -37.03 -7.42 4.16
CA ARG A 233 -36.18 -8.61 3.92
C ARG A 233 -36.73 -9.56 2.86
N ILE A 234 -38.04 -9.76 2.83
CA ILE A 234 -38.70 -10.53 1.77
C ILE A 234 -38.46 -9.87 0.40
N LEU A 235 -38.59 -8.54 0.35
CA LEU A 235 -38.34 -7.77 -0.86
C LEU A 235 -36.86 -7.83 -1.27
N TRP A 236 -35.93 -7.69 -0.31
CA TRP A 236 -34.50 -7.89 -0.57
C TRP A 236 -34.23 -9.26 -1.19
N HIS A 237 -34.78 -10.33 -0.59
CA HIS A 237 -34.64 -11.69 -1.09
C HIS A 237 -35.23 -11.86 -2.50
N ALA A 238 -36.41 -11.27 -2.76
CA ALA A 238 -37.06 -11.32 -4.06
C ALA A 238 -36.23 -10.61 -5.14
N ILE A 239 -35.67 -9.43 -4.84
CA ILE A 239 -34.77 -8.68 -5.73
C ILE A 239 -33.50 -9.49 -5.99
N SER A 240 -32.86 -9.98 -4.94
CA SER A 240 -31.63 -10.76 -5.03
C SER A 240 -31.83 -12.02 -5.90
N SER A 241 -32.96 -12.71 -5.72
CA SER A 241 -33.31 -13.91 -6.50
C SER A 241 -33.74 -13.62 -7.94
N ASP A 242 -34.22 -12.41 -8.24
CA ASP A 242 -34.51 -11.94 -9.59
C ASP A 242 -33.22 -11.66 -10.38
N LEU A 243 -32.26 -11.00 -9.72
CA LEU A 243 -30.96 -10.71 -10.28
C LEU A 243 -30.17 -11.99 -10.57
N GLN A 244 -30.12 -12.93 -9.62
CA GLN A 244 -29.52 -14.25 -9.83
C GLN A 244 -30.19 -15.27 -8.91
N GLN A 245 -30.68 -16.37 -9.51
CA GLN A 245 -31.33 -17.41 -8.73
C GLN A 245 -30.33 -18.01 -7.72
N PRO A 246 -30.75 -18.30 -6.48
CA PRO A 246 -29.85 -18.85 -5.47
C PRO A 246 -29.13 -20.13 -5.91
N GLU A 247 -29.79 -20.97 -6.71
CA GLU A 247 -29.24 -22.23 -7.21
C GLU A 247 -28.11 -22.03 -8.24
N ASP A 248 -28.07 -20.86 -8.88
CA ASP A 248 -27.08 -20.49 -9.90
C ASP A 248 -25.89 -19.71 -9.33
N ARG A 249 -25.90 -19.37 -8.04
CA ARG A 249 -24.83 -18.60 -7.40
C ARG A 249 -23.60 -19.48 -7.17
N LYS A 250 -22.42 -18.91 -7.43
CA LYS A 250 -21.13 -19.58 -7.23
C LYS A 250 -20.16 -18.62 -6.55
N PRO A 251 -19.31 -19.11 -5.63
CA PRO A 251 -18.22 -18.31 -5.09
C PRO A 251 -17.33 -17.74 -6.20
N GLY A 252 -16.93 -16.47 -6.06
CA GLY A 252 -16.07 -15.77 -7.03
C GLY A 252 -16.74 -15.44 -8.38
N GLU A 253 -18.07 -15.47 -8.45
CA GLU A 253 -18.85 -15.11 -9.64
C GLU A 253 -20.08 -14.26 -9.27
N ILE A 254 -20.35 -13.22 -10.06
CA ILE A 254 -21.59 -12.42 -9.98
C ILE A 254 -22.28 -12.43 -11.33
N ALA A 255 -23.51 -12.94 -11.40
CA ALA A 255 -24.35 -12.96 -12.60
C ALA A 255 -23.60 -13.41 -13.89
N GLY A 256 -22.82 -14.50 -13.82
CA GLY A 256 -22.03 -15.00 -14.95
C GLY A 256 -20.68 -14.32 -15.17
N TYR A 257 -20.33 -13.31 -14.37
CA TYR A 257 -19.01 -12.67 -14.40
C TYR A 257 -18.08 -13.33 -13.39
N THR A 258 -17.15 -14.16 -13.87
CA THR A 258 -16.13 -14.81 -13.03
C THR A 258 -14.95 -13.87 -12.79
N PHE A 259 -14.62 -13.60 -11.52
CA PHE A 259 -13.54 -12.66 -11.17
C PHE A 259 -12.14 -13.26 -11.40
N SER A 260 -11.97 -14.56 -11.18
CA SER A 260 -10.70 -15.29 -11.34
C SER A 260 -10.30 -15.57 -12.79
N ARG A 261 -11.01 -15.00 -13.78
CA ARG A 261 -10.66 -15.14 -15.20
C ARG A 261 -9.28 -14.54 -15.50
N THR A 262 -8.56 -15.14 -16.43
CA THR A 262 -7.18 -14.78 -16.77
C THR A 262 -7.04 -13.31 -17.19
N GLU A 263 -8.06 -12.73 -17.82
CA GLU A 263 -8.06 -11.32 -18.25
C GLU A 263 -8.08 -10.31 -17.10
N ASN A 264 -8.49 -10.72 -15.90
CA ASN A 264 -8.50 -9.86 -14.71
C ASN A 264 -7.17 -9.88 -13.95
N LEU A 265 -6.33 -10.90 -14.15
CA LEU A 265 -5.05 -11.02 -13.46
C LEU A 265 -4.16 -9.82 -13.76
N GLY A 266 -3.69 -9.14 -12.70
CA GLY A 266 -2.84 -7.97 -12.78
C GLY A 266 -3.57 -6.65 -13.07
N ARG A 267 -4.91 -6.64 -13.16
CA ARG A 267 -5.70 -5.40 -13.27
C ARG A 267 -6.01 -4.81 -11.89
N SER A 268 -6.31 -3.51 -11.85
CA SER A 268 -6.77 -2.84 -10.65
C SER A 268 -8.19 -3.29 -10.27
N HIS A 269 -8.53 -3.16 -8.98
CA HIS A 269 -9.88 -3.45 -8.51
C HIS A 269 -10.93 -2.54 -9.17
N ALA A 270 -10.63 -1.25 -9.34
CA ALA A 270 -11.51 -0.29 -10.01
C ALA A 270 -11.82 -0.69 -11.47
N ASP A 271 -10.80 -1.11 -12.23
CA ASP A 271 -10.98 -1.56 -13.61
C ASP A 271 -11.89 -2.79 -13.70
N ILE A 272 -11.73 -3.74 -12.77
CA ILE A 272 -12.55 -4.96 -12.73
C ILE A 272 -13.99 -4.64 -12.33
N LEU A 273 -14.20 -3.70 -11.39
CA LEU A 273 -15.53 -3.23 -11.01
C LEU A 273 -16.24 -2.55 -12.17
N ASN A 274 -15.55 -1.68 -12.92
CA ASN A 274 -16.10 -1.02 -14.12
C ASN A 274 -16.54 -2.02 -15.19
N ASP A 275 -15.72 -3.05 -15.45
CA ASP A 275 -16.07 -4.14 -16.36
C ASP A 275 -17.28 -4.93 -15.88
N MET A 276 -17.36 -5.20 -14.58
CA MET A 276 -18.46 -5.94 -13.97
C MET A 276 -19.76 -5.13 -14.02
N HIS A 277 -19.74 -3.82 -13.75
CA HIS A 277 -20.93 -2.96 -13.90
C HIS A 277 -21.40 -2.91 -15.35
N SER A 278 -20.44 -2.81 -16.28
CA SER A 278 -20.73 -2.89 -17.72
C SER A 278 -21.34 -4.25 -18.10
N HIS A 279 -20.87 -5.35 -17.50
CA HIS A 279 -21.43 -6.68 -17.70
C HIS A 279 -22.89 -6.77 -17.21
N LEU A 280 -23.20 -6.25 -16.02
CA LEU A 280 -24.58 -6.22 -15.52
C LEU A 280 -25.52 -5.42 -16.42
N ILE A 281 -25.06 -4.31 -16.98
CA ILE A 281 -25.84 -3.52 -17.93
C ILE A 281 -26.04 -4.29 -19.25
N ASN A 282 -24.96 -4.83 -19.82
CA ASN A 282 -25.00 -5.53 -21.10
C ASN A 282 -25.82 -6.83 -21.05
N THR A 283 -25.91 -7.48 -19.89
CA THR A 283 -26.70 -8.70 -19.67
C THR A 283 -28.15 -8.40 -19.25
N GLY A 284 -28.54 -7.13 -19.18
CA GLY A 284 -29.91 -6.71 -18.82
C GLY A 284 -30.23 -6.88 -17.33
N LYS A 285 -29.22 -7.05 -16.48
CA LYS A 285 -29.36 -7.10 -15.01
C LYS A 285 -29.39 -5.71 -14.38
N ALA A 286 -29.09 -4.67 -15.15
CA ALA A 286 -29.25 -3.27 -14.77
C ALA A 286 -29.52 -2.41 -16.02
N ALA A 287 -30.24 -1.29 -15.86
CA ALA A 287 -30.49 -0.33 -16.94
C ALA A 287 -29.58 0.91 -16.86
N SER A 288 -28.89 1.12 -15.74
CA SER A 288 -28.02 2.28 -15.49
C SER A 288 -26.84 1.91 -14.59
N ILE A 289 -25.84 2.81 -14.49
CA ILE A 289 -24.69 2.61 -13.59
C ILE A 289 -25.11 2.55 -12.11
N ASN A 290 -26.03 3.42 -11.68
CA ASN A 290 -26.57 3.41 -10.31
C ASN A 290 -27.19 2.05 -10.01
N GLU A 291 -28.02 1.53 -10.92
CA GLU A 291 -28.64 0.22 -10.76
C GLU A 291 -27.62 -0.91 -10.77
N ALA A 292 -26.58 -0.83 -11.61
CA ALA A 292 -25.51 -1.84 -11.65
C ALA A 292 -24.72 -1.88 -10.32
N ILE A 293 -24.49 -0.74 -9.68
CA ILE A 293 -23.81 -0.68 -8.38
C ILE A 293 -24.66 -1.37 -7.30
N LEU A 294 -25.96 -1.06 -7.25
CA LEU A 294 -26.90 -1.67 -6.30
C LEU A 294 -27.07 -3.18 -6.56
N ALA A 295 -27.25 -3.58 -7.82
CA ALA A 295 -27.39 -4.99 -8.20
C ALA A 295 -26.14 -5.80 -7.83
N ARG A 296 -24.94 -5.28 -8.13
CA ARG A 296 -23.68 -5.86 -7.67
C ARG A 296 -23.64 -5.99 -6.16
N PHE A 297 -24.01 -4.93 -5.44
CA PHE A 297 -23.98 -4.95 -3.98
C PHE A 297 -24.85 -6.10 -3.43
N VAL A 298 -26.09 -6.19 -3.91
CA VAL A 298 -27.05 -7.24 -3.52
C VAL A 298 -26.54 -8.65 -3.83
N LEU A 299 -25.81 -8.83 -4.94
CA LEU A 299 -25.28 -10.13 -5.36
C LEU A 299 -23.96 -10.50 -4.66
N ALA A 300 -23.17 -9.51 -4.25
CA ALA A 300 -21.83 -9.73 -3.71
C ALA A 300 -21.80 -10.12 -2.22
N LEU A 301 -22.80 -9.71 -1.43
CA LEU A 301 -22.82 -9.87 0.04
C LEU A 301 -22.46 -11.28 0.52
N GLU A 302 -23.00 -12.32 -0.11
CA GLU A 302 -22.81 -13.70 0.36
C GLU A 302 -21.56 -14.38 -0.23
N ASN A 303 -21.19 -14.07 -1.48
CA ASN A 303 -20.27 -14.91 -2.26
C ASN A 303 -19.03 -14.18 -2.78
N CYS A 304 -19.02 -12.85 -2.69
CA CYS A 304 -17.99 -11.95 -3.23
C CYS A 304 -17.77 -10.71 -2.34
N PRO A 305 -17.66 -10.86 -0.99
CA PRO A 305 -17.57 -9.74 -0.05
C PRO A 305 -16.31 -8.88 -0.28
N GLU A 306 -15.25 -9.43 -0.87
CA GLU A 306 -14.03 -8.70 -1.22
C GLU A 306 -14.29 -7.53 -2.18
N TRP A 307 -15.38 -7.61 -2.96
CA TRP A 307 -15.78 -6.55 -3.88
C TRP A 307 -16.60 -5.46 -3.18
N LEU A 308 -17.01 -5.66 -1.93
CA LEU A 308 -17.74 -4.67 -1.14
C LEU A 308 -16.81 -3.80 -0.29
N VAL A 309 -15.53 -4.14 -0.21
CA VAL A 309 -14.54 -3.37 0.53
C VAL A 309 -14.28 -2.04 -0.19
N ASN A 310 -14.36 -0.95 0.58
CA ASN A 310 -14.05 0.38 0.10
C ASN A 310 -12.56 0.70 0.27
N GLY A 311 -12.03 1.58 -0.59
CA GLY A 311 -10.66 2.08 -0.44
C GLY A 311 -9.55 1.09 -0.80
N VAL A 312 -9.84 0.07 -1.62
CA VAL A 312 -8.80 -0.82 -2.16
C VAL A 312 -7.89 -0.01 -3.11
N PRO A 313 -6.56 0.00 -2.92
CA PRO A 313 -5.65 0.77 -3.75
C PRO A 313 -5.70 0.36 -5.23
N ASP A 314 -5.68 1.35 -6.13
CA ASP A 314 -5.69 1.13 -7.59
C ASP A 314 -4.43 0.41 -8.09
N ASP A 315 -3.34 0.53 -7.35
CA ASP A 315 -2.06 -0.12 -7.65
C ASP A 315 -1.95 -1.54 -7.10
N LEU A 316 -2.99 -2.07 -6.42
CA LEU A 316 -3.03 -3.48 -6.01
C LEU A 316 -3.49 -4.37 -7.19
N PRO A 317 -2.57 -5.13 -7.82
CA PRO A 317 -2.91 -6.00 -8.94
C PRO A 317 -3.67 -7.24 -8.47
N TYR A 318 -4.83 -7.48 -9.07
CA TYR A 318 -5.67 -8.63 -8.74
C TYR A 318 -4.93 -9.96 -8.96
N GLY A 319 -4.82 -10.76 -7.89
CA GLY A 319 -4.28 -12.13 -7.91
C GLY A 319 -2.76 -12.26 -7.91
N CYS A 320 -1.99 -11.17 -8.03
CA CYS A 320 -0.56 -11.28 -8.38
C CYS A 320 0.42 -11.11 -7.21
N THR A 321 0.03 -10.46 -6.12
CA THR A 321 0.95 -10.09 -5.01
C THR A 321 0.62 -10.78 -3.70
N GLU A 322 1.59 -10.82 -2.80
CA GLU A 322 1.39 -11.29 -1.42
C GLU A 322 0.45 -10.38 -0.64
N VAL A 323 0.48 -9.08 -0.93
CA VAL A 323 -0.48 -8.12 -0.38
C VAL A 323 -1.92 -8.48 -0.77
N TRP A 324 -2.15 -8.89 -2.03
CA TRP A 324 -3.47 -9.34 -2.47
C TRP A 324 -3.90 -10.62 -1.74
N VAL A 325 -2.97 -11.55 -1.49
CA VAL A 325 -3.26 -12.77 -0.70
C VAL A 325 -3.67 -12.41 0.72
N ASN A 326 -2.94 -11.50 1.38
CA ASN A 326 -3.26 -11.07 2.74
C ASN A 326 -4.59 -10.33 2.79
N PHE A 327 -4.88 -9.47 1.81
CA PHE A 327 -6.16 -8.77 1.68
C PHE A 327 -7.34 -9.75 1.56
N GLN A 328 -7.30 -10.68 0.59
CA GLN A 328 -8.35 -11.67 0.39
C GLN A 328 -8.53 -12.57 1.61
N HIS A 329 -7.42 -12.93 2.26
CA HIS A 329 -7.46 -13.76 3.46
C HIS A 329 -8.07 -13.00 4.63
N GLY A 330 -7.72 -11.71 4.79
CA GLY A 330 -8.33 -10.81 5.76
C GLY A 330 -9.83 -10.70 5.57
N VAL A 331 -10.30 -10.50 4.34
CA VAL A 331 -11.74 -10.48 4.03
C VAL A 331 -12.39 -11.81 4.45
N THR A 332 -11.80 -12.93 4.06
CA THR A 332 -12.34 -14.27 4.39
C THR A 332 -12.40 -14.50 5.91
N LEU A 333 -11.38 -14.06 6.65
CA LEU A 333 -11.36 -14.16 8.12
C LEU A 333 -12.38 -13.23 8.76
N ALA A 334 -12.49 -11.98 8.31
CA ALA A 334 -13.46 -11.02 8.82
C ALA A 334 -14.89 -11.57 8.67
N GLU A 335 -15.24 -12.05 7.48
CA GLU A 335 -16.55 -12.65 7.19
C GLU A 335 -16.82 -13.93 7.99
N ALA A 336 -15.78 -14.71 8.32
CA ALA A 336 -15.91 -15.90 9.16
C ALA A 336 -16.07 -15.57 10.65
N ILE A 337 -15.52 -14.46 11.13
CA ILE A 337 -15.65 -13.98 12.52
C ILE A 337 -17.02 -13.33 12.70
N GLU A 338 -17.35 -12.37 11.84
CA GLU A 338 -18.59 -11.61 11.86
C GLU A 338 -18.97 -11.27 10.41
N PHE A 339 -20.13 -11.78 9.96
CA PHE A 339 -20.55 -11.63 8.58
C PHE A 339 -20.81 -10.17 8.23
N GLY A 340 -20.37 -9.77 7.04
CA GLY A 340 -20.50 -8.41 6.56
C GLY A 340 -19.62 -7.42 7.32
N SER A 341 -18.69 -7.85 8.19
CA SER A 341 -17.76 -6.95 8.88
C SER A 341 -16.68 -6.40 7.94
N SER A 342 -16.28 -7.14 6.90
CA SER A 342 -15.17 -6.76 6.01
C SER A 342 -15.39 -5.43 5.30
N ARG A 343 -16.65 -5.09 4.96
CA ARG A 343 -17.02 -3.81 4.32
C ARG A 343 -16.87 -2.58 5.22
N TRP A 344 -16.75 -2.80 6.53
CA TRP A 344 -16.55 -1.75 7.53
C TRP A 344 -15.09 -1.61 7.95
N MET A 345 -14.22 -2.50 7.47
CA MET A 345 -12.79 -2.48 7.74
C MET A 345 -12.06 -1.69 6.65
N SER A 346 -10.97 -1.03 7.01
CA SER A 346 -10.07 -0.45 6.02
C SER A 346 -9.26 -1.53 5.30
N PHE A 347 -8.72 -1.19 4.14
CA PHE A 347 -7.79 -2.06 3.42
C PHE A 347 -6.61 -2.48 4.31
N ASP A 348 -6.06 -1.54 5.09
CA ASP A 348 -4.92 -1.77 5.99
C ASP A 348 -5.30 -2.75 7.12
N ASP A 349 -6.47 -2.59 7.73
CA ASP A 349 -6.95 -3.51 8.77
C ASP A 349 -7.11 -4.94 8.22
N LEU A 350 -7.58 -5.07 6.98
CA LEU A 350 -7.79 -6.37 6.33
C LEU A 350 -6.45 -7.06 6.00
N ILE A 351 -5.43 -6.35 5.51
CA ILE A 351 -4.12 -6.97 5.26
C ILE A 351 -3.40 -7.35 6.56
N GLU A 352 -3.65 -6.64 7.66
CA GLU A 352 -3.07 -6.94 8.97
C GLU A 352 -3.80 -8.06 9.72
N LEU A 353 -5.10 -8.23 9.49
CA LEU A 353 -5.93 -9.20 10.21
C LEU A 353 -5.36 -10.63 10.21
N PRO A 354 -4.91 -11.22 9.07
CA PRO A 354 -4.28 -12.54 9.08
C PRO A 354 -3.05 -12.63 9.99
N VAL A 355 -2.24 -11.57 10.04
CA VAL A 355 -1.04 -11.51 10.88
C VAL A 355 -1.41 -11.45 12.35
N ILE A 356 -2.41 -10.64 12.71
CA ILE A 356 -2.91 -10.51 14.08
C ILE A 356 -3.51 -11.84 14.54
N PHE A 357 -4.34 -12.46 13.71
CA PHE A 357 -4.98 -13.74 14.04
C PHE A 357 -3.91 -14.81 14.22
N ASN A 358 -2.94 -14.94 13.29
CA ASN A 358 -1.85 -15.91 13.38
C ASN A 358 -1.00 -15.78 14.65
N LYS A 359 -0.84 -14.56 15.20
CA LYS A 359 -0.13 -14.33 16.46
C LYS A 359 -0.92 -14.71 17.72
N LYS A 360 -2.26 -14.72 17.63
CA LYS A 360 -3.17 -14.97 18.76
C LYS A 360 -3.78 -16.37 18.76
N MET A 361 -3.54 -17.16 17.70
CA MET A 361 -4.04 -18.53 17.61
C MET A 361 -3.31 -19.45 18.59
N ASP A 362 -4.08 -20.11 19.44
CA ASP A 362 -3.55 -21.01 20.47
C ASP A 362 -4.05 -22.46 20.33
N THR A 363 -5.03 -22.73 19.44
CA THR A 363 -5.63 -24.06 19.28
C THR A 363 -5.39 -24.67 17.90
N GLU A 364 -5.33 -26.01 17.83
CA GLU A 364 -5.19 -26.74 16.55
C GLU A 364 -6.38 -26.49 15.61
N GLU A 365 -7.59 -26.32 16.16
CA GLU A 365 -8.80 -26.03 15.39
C GLU A 365 -8.73 -24.67 14.70
N GLN A 366 -8.24 -23.63 15.41
CA GLN A 366 -8.03 -22.31 14.83
C GLN A 366 -6.97 -22.34 13.73
N GLN A 367 -5.89 -23.09 13.93
CA GLN A 367 -4.85 -23.28 12.91
C GLN A 367 -5.40 -23.97 11.66
N ALA A 368 -6.19 -25.04 11.84
CA ALA A 368 -6.82 -25.75 10.72
C ALA A 368 -7.80 -24.85 9.95
N ALA A 369 -8.62 -24.06 10.66
CA ALA A 369 -9.53 -23.10 10.05
C ALA A 369 -8.77 -22.03 9.24
N TYR A 370 -7.72 -21.44 9.81
CA TYR A 370 -6.88 -20.45 9.14
C TYR A 370 -6.20 -20.98 7.88
N LEU A 371 -5.66 -22.21 7.94
CA LEU A 371 -5.07 -22.83 6.76
C LEU A 371 -6.12 -23.11 5.68
N THR A 372 -7.33 -23.52 6.09
CA THR A 372 -8.44 -23.80 5.19
C THR A 372 -8.92 -22.55 4.46
N THR A 373 -8.98 -21.39 5.14
CA THR A 373 -9.34 -20.10 4.53
C THR A 373 -8.24 -19.56 3.63
N ARG A 374 -6.97 -19.78 3.97
CA ARG A 374 -5.83 -19.25 3.19
C ARG A 374 -5.55 -20.04 1.91
N LEU A 375 -5.71 -21.36 1.94
CA LEU A 375 -5.24 -22.23 0.87
C LEU A 375 -5.86 -21.93 -0.52
N PRO A 376 -7.18 -21.72 -0.68
CA PRO A 376 -7.76 -21.40 -1.99
C PRO A 376 -7.16 -20.12 -2.60
N ILE A 377 -6.87 -19.12 -1.76
CA ILE A 377 -6.32 -17.82 -2.15
C ILE A 377 -4.86 -17.98 -2.60
N LEU A 378 -4.07 -18.75 -1.85
CA LEU A 378 -2.69 -19.09 -2.22
C LEU A 378 -2.61 -19.83 -3.55
N LEU A 379 -3.53 -20.77 -3.79
CA LEU A 379 -3.61 -21.49 -5.06
C LEU A 379 -3.95 -20.55 -6.22
N ALA A 380 -4.88 -19.61 -6.02
CA ALA A 380 -5.20 -18.60 -7.03
C ALA A 380 -3.98 -17.70 -7.35
N TRP A 381 -3.24 -17.28 -6.32
CA TRP A 381 -2.00 -16.52 -6.50
C TRP A 381 -0.92 -17.33 -7.24
N ALA A 382 -0.77 -18.61 -6.90
CA ALA A 382 0.20 -19.50 -7.51
C ALA A 382 -0.13 -19.74 -9.00
N GLN A 383 -1.42 -19.83 -9.36
CA GLN A 383 -1.87 -19.86 -10.75
C GLN A 383 -1.55 -18.55 -11.48
N ALA A 384 -1.85 -17.42 -10.85
CA ALA A 384 -1.64 -16.11 -11.46
C ALA A 384 -0.16 -15.83 -11.78
N ASN A 385 0.73 -16.35 -10.94
CA ASN A 385 2.18 -16.24 -11.08
C ASN A 385 2.82 -17.42 -11.83
N GLY A 386 2.03 -18.39 -12.31
CA GLY A 386 2.51 -19.48 -13.15
C GLY A 386 3.28 -20.59 -12.43
N TYR A 387 3.22 -20.65 -11.11
CA TYR A 387 3.82 -21.74 -10.33
C TYR A 387 3.08 -23.07 -10.51
N ILE A 388 1.75 -23.01 -10.68
CA ILE A 388 0.90 -24.19 -10.91
C ILE A 388 0.00 -23.98 -12.12
N ARG A 389 -0.62 -25.06 -12.61
CA ARG A 389 -1.44 -25.02 -13.83
C ARG A 389 -2.68 -24.13 -13.69
N ILE A 390 -3.00 -23.40 -14.76
CA ILE A 390 -4.26 -22.66 -14.92
C ILE A 390 -5.33 -23.65 -15.40
N GLN A 391 -6.06 -24.30 -14.49
CA GLN A 391 -7.20 -25.17 -14.85
C GLN A 391 -8.35 -25.06 -13.83
N GLY A 392 -9.58 -24.99 -14.36
CA GLY A 392 -10.84 -24.99 -13.59
C GLY A 392 -11.40 -26.36 -13.22
N ASN A 393 -10.66 -27.46 -13.43
CA ASN A 393 -11.09 -28.81 -13.01
C ASN A 393 -10.27 -29.26 -11.79
N LEU A 394 -10.92 -29.18 -10.62
CA LEU A 394 -10.47 -29.73 -9.35
C LEU A 394 -10.37 -31.27 -9.39
N PRO A 395 -9.57 -31.89 -8.48
CA PRO A 395 -8.76 -31.27 -7.44
C PRO A 395 -7.27 -31.07 -7.82
N TYR A 396 -6.60 -30.13 -7.15
CA TYR A 396 -5.14 -29.98 -7.19
C TYR A 396 -4.45 -31.18 -6.52
N SER A 397 -3.29 -31.57 -7.03
CA SER A 397 -2.47 -32.62 -6.42
C SER A 397 -1.75 -32.10 -5.16
N GLU A 398 -1.37 -33.00 -4.24
CA GLU A 398 -0.56 -32.65 -3.05
C GLU A 398 0.76 -31.95 -3.44
N GLN A 399 1.35 -32.35 -4.57
CA GLN A 399 2.56 -31.73 -5.10
C GLN A 399 2.32 -30.27 -5.52
N GLU A 400 1.20 -29.99 -6.17
CA GLU A 400 0.84 -28.61 -6.57
C GLU A 400 0.58 -27.73 -5.35
N ILE A 401 -0.09 -28.28 -4.33
CA ILE A 401 -0.32 -27.57 -3.06
C ILE A 401 1.02 -27.25 -2.39
N ALA A 402 1.91 -28.25 -2.26
CA ALA A 402 3.23 -28.05 -1.67
C ALA A 402 4.07 -27.02 -2.46
N GLN A 403 4.00 -27.07 -3.79
CA GLN A 403 4.68 -26.11 -4.65
C GLN A 403 4.15 -24.68 -4.48
N ALA A 404 2.82 -24.51 -4.39
CA ALA A 404 2.21 -23.20 -4.18
C ALA A 404 2.61 -22.58 -2.83
N VAL A 405 2.59 -23.39 -1.76
CA VAL A 405 2.99 -22.95 -0.42
C VAL A 405 4.48 -22.57 -0.40
N SER A 406 5.35 -23.44 -0.90
CA SER A 406 6.79 -23.18 -0.93
C SER A 406 7.14 -21.94 -1.77
N ALA A 407 6.48 -21.77 -2.92
CA ALA A 407 6.69 -20.61 -3.78
C ALA A 407 6.24 -19.30 -3.10
N PHE A 408 5.16 -19.35 -2.33
CA PHE A 408 4.68 -18.17 -1.60
C PHE A 408 5.63 -17.79 -0.45
N GLU A 409 6.10 -18.76 0.34
CA GLU A 409 7.08 -18.52 1.42
C GLU A 409 8.42 -17.97 0.90
N GLU A 410 8.91 -18.53 -0.21
CA GLU A 410 10.12 -18.04 -0.89
C GLU A 410 9.89 -16.60 -1.40
N SER A 411 8.74 -16.35 -2.01
CA SER A 411 8.33 -15.04 -2.51
C SER A 411 8.26 -13.96 -1.42
N GLU A 412 7.70 -14.26 -0.24
CA GLU A 412 7.69 -13.35 0.91
C GLU A 412 9.11 -13.06 1.41
N THR A 413 9.93 -14.11 1.53
CA THR A 413 11.32 -14.01 2.01
C THR A 413 12.17 -13.16 1.06
N GLU A 414 12.11 -13.44 -0.24
CA GLU A 414 12.84 -12.69 -1.26
C GLU A 414 12.43 -11.20 -1.29
N SER A 415 11.14 -10.92 -1.10
CA SER A 415 10.64 -9.54 -1.08
C SER A 415 11.20 -8.77 0.13
N LEU A 416 11.18 -9.37 1.31
CA LEU A 416 11.74 -8.78 2.52
C LEU A 416 13.26 -8.58 2.42
N GLU A 417 14.00 -9.58 1.92
CA GLU A 417 15.44 -9.48 1.68
C GLU A 417 15.78 -8.36 0.70
N ALA A 418 15.02 -8.26 -0.40
CA ALA A 418 15.26 -7.26 -1.43
C ALA A 418 15.06 -5.82 -0.90
N VAL A 419 13.97 -5.57 -0.16
CA VAL A 419 13.72 -4.27 0.46
C VAL A 419 14.83 -3.91 1.44
N ASN A 420 15.22 -4.83 2.33
CA ASN A 420 16.28 -4.59 3.30
C ASN A 420 17.65 -4.31 2.65
N ALA A 421 17.97 -5.04 1.57
CA ALA A 421 19.22 -4.84 0.83
C ALA A 421 19.29 -3.48 0.14
N LEU A 422 18.16 -2.96 -0.38
CA LEU A 422 18.12 -1.65 -1.03
C LEU A 422 18.12 -0.46 -0.06
N VAL A 423 17.60 -0.64 1.15
CA VAL A 423 17.66 0.39 2.21
C VAL A 423 19.07 0.53 2.79
N ARG A 424 19.91 -0.51 2.66
CA ARG A 424 21.29 -0.48 3.16
C ARG A 424 22.13 0.57 2.43
N THR A 425 22.84 1.38 3.20
CA THR A 425 23.80 2.36 2.65
C THR A 425 25.05 1.65 2.14
N ALA A 426 25.61 2.16 1.05
CA ALA A 426 26.88 1.65 0.53
C ALA A 426 28.00 1.87 1.57
N PRO A 427 28.93 0.92 1.74
CA PRO A 427 30.06 1.12 2.64
C PRO A 427 30.90 2.32 2.16
N GLU A 428 31.40 3.11 3.10
CA GLU A 428 32.26 4.25 2.81
C GLU A 428 33.68 3.96 3.27
N ARG A 429 34.63 3.90 2.32
CA ARG A 429 36.05 3.67 2.63
C ARG A 429 36.57 4.61 3.72
N LYS A 430 36.14 5.88 3.70
CA LYS A 430 36.54 6.89 4.68
C LYS A 430 36.02 6.57 6.08
N ALA A 431 34.75 6.15 6.21
CA ALA A 431 34.16 5.79 7.48
C ALA A 431 34.88 4.55 8.07
N MET A 432 35.09 3.52 7.25
CA MET A 432 35.83 2.31 7.64
C MET A 432 37.26 2.64 8.08
N ALA A 433 37.95 3.53 7.35
CA ALA A 433 39.30 3.96 7.68
C ALA A 433 39.37 4.68 9.03
N ILE A 434 38.39 5.53 9.33
CA ILE A 434 38.28 6.23 10.63
C ILE A 434 38.08 5.22 11.75
N VAL A 435 37.19 4.23 11.58
CA VAL A 435 36.97 3.16 12.57
C VAL A 435 38.29 2.41 12.83
N ALA A 436 38.95 1.91 11.78
CA ALA A 436 40.21 1.18 11.91
C ALA A 436 41.30 1.99 12.63
N MET A 437 41.46 3.27 12.29
CA MET A 437 42.40 4.17 12.99
C MET A 437 42.02 4.42 14.45
N THR A 438 40.71 4.52 14.74
CA THR A 438 40.20 4.81 16.07
C THR A 438 40.28 3.61 17.00
N GLU A 439 40.22 2.39 16.45
CA GLU A 439 40.35 1.12 17.18
C GLU A 439 41.80 0.64 17.29
N ALA A 440 42.75 1.26 16.58
CA ALA A 440 44.16 0.92 16.67
C ALA A 440 44.71 1.13 18.08
N ARG A 441 45.18 0.04 18.70
CA ARG A 441 45.79 0.02 20.05
C ARG A 441 47.12 -0.72 20.02
N ARG A 442 47.95 -0.51 21.05
CA ARG A 442 49.19 -1.28 21.24
C ARG A 442 48.86 -2.77 21.31
N THR A 443 49.36 -3.53 20.34
CA THR A 443 49.33 -5.00 20.40
C THR A 443 50.50 -5.50 21.25
N PRO A 444 50.48 -6.75 21.75
CA PRO A 444 51.61 -7.31 22.50
C PRO A 444 52.95 -7.24 21.72
N ALA A 445 52.91 -7.41 20.40
CA ALA A 445 54.08 -7.26 19.55
C ALA A 445 54.60 -5.82 19.50
N ILE A 446 53.71 -4.83 19.34
CA ILE A 446 54.09 -3.41 19.39
C ILE A 446 54.65 -3.05 20.77
N GLN A 447 54.02 -3.52 21.84
CA GLN A 447 54.47 -3.28 23.21
C GLN A 447 55.90 -3.81 23.43
N GLN A 448 56.18 -5.04 22.98
CA GLN A 448 57.52 -5.63 23.07
C GLN A 448 58.57 -4.82 22.31
N ILE A 449 58.26 -4.32 21.11
CA ILE A 449 59.16 -3.46 20.32
C ILE A 449 59.43 -2.14 21.06
N LEU A 450 58.38 -1.50 21.58
CA LEU A 450 58.52 -0.22 22.29
C LEU A 450 59.31 -0.36 23.61
N GLU A 451 59.16 -1.47 24.32
CA GLU A 451 59.95 -1.78 25.53
C GLU A 451 61.42 -2.02 25.21
N GLN A 452 61.72 -2.75 24.13
CA GLN A 452 63.10 -2.99 23.69
C GLN A 452 63.80 -1.72 23.20
N GLU A 453 63.04 -0.77 22.66
CA GLU A 453 63.53 0.52 22.19
C GLU A 453 63.61 1.59 23.30
N ASP A 454 63.34 1.24 24.57
CA ASP A 454 63.26 2.16 25.73
C ASP A 454 62.37 3.39 25.44
N TYR A 455 61.25 3.19 24.73
CA TYR A 455 60.41 4.28 24.24
C TYR A 455 59.65 4.98 25.38
N PRO A 456 59.95 6.27 25.69
CA PRO A 456 59.61 6.87 26.98
C PRO A 456 58.24 7.57 27.03
N PHE A 457 57.46 7.57 25.95
CA PHE A 457 56.21 8.32 25.87
C PHE A 457 54.99 7.46 26.27
N PRO A 458 53.93 8.07 26.85
CA PRO A 458 52.68 7.38 27.12
C PRO A 458 52.04 6.86 25.82
N PRO A 459 51.12 5.87 25.89
CA PRO A 459 50.38 5.40 24.72
C PRO A 459 49.72 6.54 23.93
N ILE A 460 49.80 6.47 22.60
CA ILE A 460 49.19 7.46 21.71
C ILE A 460 48.38 6.77 20.63
N ASP A 461 47.12 7.16 20.48
CA ASP A 461 46.26 6.67 19.41
C ASP A 461 46.53 7.37 18.06
N LEU A 462 46.15 6.69 16.97
CA LEU A 462 46.18 7.29 15.64
C LEU A 462 45.09 8.35 15.51
N ARG A 463 45.49 9.59 15.19
CA ARG A 463 44.58 10.73 15.04
C ARG A 463 44.20 10.91 13.55
N PRO A 464 42.94 10.72 13.13
CA PRO A 464 42.54 10.84 11.72
C PRO A 464 42.80 12.21 11.10
N ARG A 465 42.67 13.28 11.91
CA ARG A 465 42.86 14.67 11.47
C ARG A 465 44.30 15.18 11.61
N LEU A 466 45.27 14.31 11.92
CA LEU A 466 46.66 14.73 12.07
C LEU A 466 47.22 15.16 10.72
N ALA A 467 47.64 16.42 10.61
CA ALA A 467 48.27 16.94 9.41
C ALA A 467 49.70 16.38 9.26
N VAL A 468 50.03 15.92 8.06
CA VAL A 468 51.33 15.39 7.69
C VAL A 468 51.78 15.96 6.34
N LEU A 469 53.09 16.03 6.15
CA LEU A 469 53.74 16.50 4.93
C LEU A 469 54.69 15.42 4.40
N ARG A 470 54.80 15.28 3.07
CA ARG A 470 55.79 14.38 2.47
C ARG A 470 57.20 14.79 2.89
N LYS A 471 58.08 13.82 3.11
CA LYS A 471 59.50 14.05 3.45
C LYS A 471 60.23 14.86 2.37
N SER A 472 59.81 14.74 1.11
CA SER A 472 60.32 15.52 -0.03
C SER A 472 59.73 16.93 -0.12
N HIS A 473 58.79 17.29 0.74
CA HIS A 473 58.18 18.62 0.74
C HIS A 473 59.26 19.66 1.04
N THR A 474 59.46 20.59 0.10
CA THR A 474 60.35 21.72 0.28
C THR A 474 59.57 22.82 0.98
N PRO A 475 59.93 23.25 2.20
CA PRO A 475 59.23 24.32 2.86
C PRO A 475 59.36 25.63 2.06
N VAL A 476 58.23 26.25 1.72
CA VAL A 476 58.18 27.47 0.91
C VAL A 476 57.90 28.68 1.81
N TYR A 477 58.83 29.63 1.88
CA TYR A 477 58.69 30.86 2.66
C TYR A 477 58.51 32.08 1.73
N ARG A 478 57.55 32.98 2.06
CA ARG A 478 57.26 34.21 1.29
C ARG A 478 57.71 35.44 2.08
N ASP A 479 58.38 36.39 1.43
CA ASP A 479 58.79 37.66 2.04
C ASP A 479 57.62 38.67 2.18
N HIS A 480 57.88 39.78 2.88
CA HIS A 480 56.93 40.88 3.13
C HIS A 480 56.54 41.69 1.88
N LYS A 481 57.07 41.34 0.70
CA LYS A 481 56.73 41.91 -0.61
C LYS A 481 56.05 40.88 -1.54
N GLY A 482 55.81 39.66 -1.06
CA GLY A 482 55.15 38.60 -1.82
C GLY A 482 56.08 37.73 -2.66
N THR A 483 57.40 37.85 -2.51
CA THR A 483 58.40 37.09 -3.27
C THR A 483 58.93 35.89 -2.49
N LEU A 484 59.13 34.76 -3.18
CA LEU A 484 59.65 33.51 -2.61
C LEU A 484 61.15 33.65 -2.31
N SER A 485 61.60 33.41 -1.08
CA SER A 485 63.02 33.47 -0.71
C SER A 485 63.50 32.18 -0.05
N ALA A 486 64.67 31.70 -0.46
CA ALA A 486 65.26 30.41 -0.07
C ALA A 486 66.22 30.49 1.13
N SER A 487 66.26 31.59 1.90
CA SER A 487 67.27 31.78 2.95
C SER A 487 66.71 32.26 4.30
N ASN A 488 66.69 31.33 5.25
CA ASN A 488 66.78 31.42 6.72
C ASN A 488 66.53 32.80 7.39
N LEU A 489 65.34 32.97 8.02
CA LEU A 489 65.03 33.59 9.33
C LEU A 489 63.47 33.67 9.54
N PRO A 490 62.92 33.76 10.78
CA PRO A 490 61.61 33.18 11.16
C PRO A 490 60.35 34.08 10.98
N TYR A 491 59.15 33.45 11.04
CA TYR A 491 57.72 33.92 11.00
C TYR A 491 56.93 33.69 9.68
N ASN A 492 55.63 33.33 9.59
CA ASN A 492 54.44 33.23 10.47
C ASN A 492 53.57 32.00 10.04
N ALA A 493 52.97 31.28 10.99
CA ALA A 493 52.36 29.94 10.84
C ALA A 493 50.89 29.85 10.34
N TYR A 494 50.23 30.96 9.96
CA TYR A 494 48.78 30.95 9.70
C TYR A 494 48.34 31.37 8.29
N GLY A 495 49.26 31.48 7.32
CA GLY A 495 48.99 32.18 6.05
C GLY A 495 49.10 31.41 4.74
N ILE A 496 49.48 30.12 4.74
CA ILE A 496 49.64 29.35 3.49
C ILE A 496 48.68 28.17 3.54
N LYS A 497 47.79 28.04 2.54
CA LYS A 497 47.11 26.77 2.24
C LYS A 497 48.20 25.75 1.92
N HIS A 498 48.62 24.97 2.91
CA HIS A 498 49.56 23.88 2.70
C HIS A 498 48.87 22.77 1.91
N ASP A 499 49.60 22.12 0.99
CA ASP A 499 49.26 20.78 0.49
C ASP A 499 49.51 19.72 1.59
N SER A 500 49.12 20.00 2.84
CA SER A 500 49.20 19.04 3.93
C SER A 500 48.08 18.02 3.78
N SER A 501 48.42 16.75 3.83
CA SER A 501 47.43 15.66 3.87
C SER A 501 47.11 15.33 5.31
N SER A 502 45.89 14.87 5.56
CA SER A 502 45.56 14.22 6.82
C SER A 502 46.14 12.81 6.85
N LEU A 503 46.49 12.32 8.04
CA LEU A 503 46.94 10.93 8.22
C LEU A 503 45.90 9.92 7.72
N LEU A 504 44.61 10.27 7.80
CA LEU A 504 43.51 9.50 7.22
C LEU A 504 43.60 9.42 5.69
N GLU A 505 43.89 10.51 4.99
CA GLU A 505 44.09 10.50 3.54
C GLU A 505 45.30 9.67 3.14
N VAL A 506 46.40 9.77 3.89
CA VAL A 506 47.59 8.93 3.69
C VAL A 506 47.27 7.45 3.87
N TYR A 507 46.47 7.10 4.88
CA TYR A 507 45.98 5.73 5.09
C TYR A 507 45.07 5.23 3.97
N MET A 508 44.06 6.01 3.60
CA MET A 508 43.16 5.65 2.49
C MET A 508 43.89 5.53 1.15
N ALA A 509 44.95 6.32 0.93
CA ALA A 509 45.79 6.25 -0.26
C ALA A 509 46.73 5.03 -0.26
N GLY A 510 46.84 4.29 0.85
CA GLY A 510 47.73 3.13 0.97
C GLY A 510 49.22 3.51 0.94
N GLU A 511 49.56 4.72 1.37
CA GLU A 511 50.93 5.21 1.33
C GLU A 511 51.78 4.70 2.51
N ASN A 512 53.11 4.63 2.34
CA ASN A 512 53.99 4.26 3.44
C ASN A 512 54.20 5.46 4.38
N ILE A 513 53.83 5.31 5.66
CA ILE A 513 54.00 6.35 6.69
C ILE A 513 55.43 6.85 6.83
N ASP A 514 56.44 6.05 6.46
CA ASP A 514 57.86 6.43 6.53
C ASP A 514 58.23 7.55 5.54
N ASP A 515 57.40 7.80 4.53
CA ASP A 515 57.54 8.90 3.57
C ASP A 515 56.94 10.22 4.08
N TRP A 516 56.34 10.22 5.27
CA TRP A 516 55.59 11.34 5.83
C TRP A 516 56.21 11.85 7.14
N ARG A 517 56.03 13.15 7.39
CA ARG A 517 56.58 13.87 8.55
C ARG A 517 55.54 14.80 9.15
N LEU A 518 55.68 15.11 10.43
CA LEU A 518 54.86 16.11 11.11
C LEU A 518 55.36 17.51 10.76
N PRO A 519 54.47 18.50 10.57
CA PRO A 519 54.88 19.89 10.46
C PRO A 519 55.60 20.33 11.75
N GLY A 520 56.64 21.15 11.61
CA GLY A 520 57.30 21.80 12.75
C GLY A 520 56.34 22.74 13.48
N ARG A 521 56.57 22.99 14.78
CA ARG A 521 55.68 23.82 15.61
C ARG A 521 55.80 25.32 15.30
N ASP A 522 56.94 25.72 14.76
CA ASP A 522 57.22 27.09 14.34
C ASP A 522 58.10 27.10 13.08
N SER A 523 58.43 28.30 12.61
CA SER A 523 59.24 28.50 11.40
C SER A 523 60.71 28.07 11.55
N THR A 524 61.17 27.72 12.75
CA THR A 524 62.54 27.29 13.04
C THR A 524 62.67 25.77 13.16
N GLU A 525 61.57 25.07 13.46
CA GLU A 525 61.49 23.62 13.45
C GLU A 525 61.26 23.08 12.02
N GLY A 526 62.16 22.22 11.55
CA GLY A 526 61.97 21.47 10.30
C GLY A 526 60.90 20.37 10.41
N LEU A 527 60.72 19.59 9.35
CA LEU A 527 59.83 18.43 9.34
C LEU A 527 60.24 17.42 10.43
N LEU A 528 59.33 17.16 11.38
CA LEU A 528 59.59 16.27 12.51
C LEU A 528 59.26 14.81 12.14
N PRO A 529 60.01 13.81 12.64
CA PRO A 529 59.66 12.41 12.44
C PRO A 529 58.28 12.11 13.03
N ILE A 530 57.50 11.29 12.32
CA ILE A 530 56.28 10.71 12.91
C ILE A 530 56.71 9.85 14.10
N ASN A 531 55.96 9.96 15.18
CA ASN A 531 56.22 9.25 16.42
C ASN A 531 56.35 7.73 16.19
N ARG A 532 57.31 7.09 16.87
CA ARG A 532 57.62 5.66 16.67
C ARG A 532 56.42 4.74 16.90
N GLU A 533 55.66 4.97 17.96
CA GLU A 533 54.44 4.21 18.24
C GLU A 533 53.38 4.44 17.16
N MET A 534 53.16 5.67 16.72
CA MET A 534 52.23 5.96 15.61
C MET A 534 52.64 5.27 14.30
N GLN A 535 53.94 5.20 14.00
CA GLN A 535 54.42 4.46 12.82
C GLN A 535 54.08 2.97 12.93
N LEU A 536 54.30 2.36 14.11
CA LEU A 536 54.01 0.94 14.35
C LEU A 536 52.50 0.67 14.30
N LEU A 537 51.69 1.52 14.94
CA LEU A 537 50.23 1.42 14.91
C LEU A 537 49.69 1.57 13.48
N TYR A 538 50.20 2.55 12.72
CA TYR A 538 49.81 2.73 11.32
C TYR A 538 50.14 1.50 10.48
N LYS A 539 51.36 0.96 10.62
CA LYS A 539 51.80 -0.23 9.87
C LYS A 539 51.04 -1.50 10.27
N ALA A 540 50.42 -1.52 11.45
CA ALA A 540 49.58 -2.61 11.92
C ALA A 540 48.09 -2.45 11.52
N LEU A 541 47.71 -1.33 10.91
CA LEU A 541 46.35 -1.16 10.39
C LEU A 541 46.07 -2.17 9.26
N PRO A 542 44.82 -2.62 9.12
CA PRO A 542 44.45 -3.47 7.98
C PRO A 542 44.58 -2.70 6.66
N ASP A 543 44.70 -3.43 5.55
CA ASP A 543 44.58 -2.84 4.22
C ASP A 543 43.14 -2.39 3.98
N ILE A 544 42.92 -1.08 4.17
CA ILE A 544 41.59 -0.51 4.06
C ILE A 544 41.02 -0.56 2.65
N ASN A 545 41.88 -0.56 1.62
CA ASN A 545 41.42 -0.65 0.23
C ASN A 545 40.94 -2.07 -0.06
N GLN A 546 41.65 -3.09 0.41
CA GLN A 546 41.22 -4.48 0.28
C GLN A 546 39.93 -4.75 1.07
N GLN A 547 39.82 -4.27 2.31
CA GLN A 547 38.61 -4.43 3.12
C GLN A 547 37.42 -3.70 2.49
N PHE A 548 37.62 -2.45 2.07
CA PHE A 548 36.58 -1.69 1.37
C PHE A 548 36.12 -2.40 0.10
N GLU A 549 37.05 -2.90 -0.72
CA GLU A 549 36.68 -3.61 -1.95
C GLU A 549 35.86 -4.86 -1.64
N HIS A 550 36.24 -5.63 -0.62
CA HIS A 550 35.48 -6.82 -0.20
C HIS A 550 34.05 -6.47 0.23
N GLU A 551 33.90 -5.52 1.16
CA GLU A 551 32.60 -5.08 1.68
C GLU A 551 31.75 -4.43 0.58
N PHE A 552 32.36 -3.63 -0.30
CA PHE A 552 31.66 -2.98 -1.41
C PHE A 552 31.20 -3.98 -2.47
N GLN A 553 31.98 -5.02 -2.77
CA GLN A 553 31.55 -6.08 -3.70
C GLN A 553 30.42 -6.92 -3.13
N ALA A 554 30.47 -7.27 -1.84
CA ALA A 554 29.35 -7.92 -1.15
C ALA A 554 28.10 -7.04 -1.17
N TYR A 555 28.26 -5.75 -0.86
CA TYR A 555 27.20 -4.76 -0.95
C TYR A 555 26.54 -4.71 -2.34
N LEU A 556 27.37 -4.61 -3.38
CA LEU A 556 26.94 -4.50 -4.76
C LEU A 556 26.24 -5.79 -5.25
N ALA A 557 26.71 -6.96 -4.81
CA ALA A 557 26.08 -8.23 -5.14
C ALA A 557 24.66 -8.32 -4.57
N ASP A 558 24.48 -7.98 -3.29
CA ASP A 558 23.17 -7.97 -2.64
C ASP A 558 22.24 -6.94 -3.29
N ALA A 559 22.73 -5.72 -3.55
CA ALA A 559 21.94 -4.68 -4.19
C ALA A 559 21.48 -5.08 -5.60
N ARG A 560 22.34 -5.75 -6.39
CA ARG A 560 21.98 -6.28 -7.71
C ARG A 560 20.94 -7.39 -7.62
N LYS A 561 21.08 -8.34 -6.68
CA LYS A 561 20.09 -9.40 -6.43
C LYS A 561 18.73 -8.78 -6.10
N ALA A 562 18.71 -7.85 -5.14
CA ALA A 562 17.51 -7.15 -4.71
C ALA A 562 16.82 -6.37 -5.84
N TYR A 563 17.60 -5.62 -6.63
CA TYR A 563 17.08 -4.87 -7.77
C TYR A 563 16.46 -5.80 -8.82
N ALA A 564 17.09 -6.95 -9.09
CA ALA A 564 16.55 -7.96 -10.00
C ALA A 564 15.25 -8.59 -9.46
N THR A 565 15.20 -8.91 -8.16
CA THR A 565 13.98 -9.43 -7.51
C THR A 565 12.82 -8.44 -7.64
N ILE A 566 13.06 -7.16 -7.36
CA ILE A 566 12.03 -6.12 -7.47
C ILE A 566 11.57 -5.93 -8.92
N ILE A 567 12.49 -5.92 -9.90
CA ILE A 567 12.08 -5.85 -11.31
C ILE A 567 11.18 -7.03 -11.66
N LYS A 568 11.55 -8.27 -11.29
CA LYS A 568 10.71 -9.46 -11.54
C LYS A 568 9.32 -9.27 -10.93
N LYS A 569 9.24 -8.82 -9.67
CA LYS A 569 7.98 -8.53 -8.97
C LYS A 569 7.12 -7.52 -9.74
N LEU A 570 7.69 -6.39 -10.14
CA LEU A 570 6.95 -5.38 -10.90
C LEU A 570 6.42 -5.93 -12.23
N LEU A 571 7.18 -6.80 -12.89
CA LEU A 571 6.73 -7.43 -14.13
C LEU A 571 5.61 -8.46 -13.91
N THR A 572 5.61 -9.22 -12.79
CA THR A 572 4.51 -10.16 -12.49
C THR A 572 3.20 -9.46 -12.13
N GLN A 573 3.28 -8.21 -11.68
CA GLN A 573 2.10 -7.37 -11.36
C GLN A 573 1.38 -6.83 -12.60
N LEU A 574 2.02 -6.84 -13.78
CA LEU A 574 1.40 -6.36 -15.00
C LEU A 574 0.19 -7.22 -15.40
N PRO A 575 -0.86 -6.62 -16.03
CA PRO A 575 -1.99 -7.40 -16.48
C PRO A 575 -1.56 -8.48 -17.48
N PHE A 576 -2.24 -9.63 -17.48
CA PHE A 576 -1.82 -10.83 -18.20
C PHE A 576 -1.37 -10.58 -19.66
N LYS A 577 -2.12 -9.78 -20.43
CA LYS A 577 -1.79 -9.45 -21.83
C LYS A 577 -0.47 -8.69 -21.99
N HIS A 578 -0.04 -7.96 -20.97
CA HIS A 578 1.23 -7.23 -20.95
C HIS A 578 2.39 -8.16 -20.61
N ARG A 579 2.21 -9.07 -19.65
CA ARG A 579 3.18 -10.13 -19.34
C ARG A 579 3.44 -11.01 -20.55
N LEU A 580 2.38 -11.48 -21.22
CA LEU A 580 2.48 -12.28 -22.44
C LEU A 580 3.33 -11.58 -23.52
N ALA A 581 3.15 -10.27 -23.69
CA ALA A 581 3.90 -9.48 -24.66
C ALA A 581 5.39 -9.34 -24.31
N ILE A 582 5.73 -9.25 -23.03
CA ILE A 582 7.13 -9.18 -22.57
C ILE A 582 7.79 -10.56 -22.66
N GLU A 583 7.08 -11.63 -22.28
CA GLU A 583 7.60 -13.00 -22.27
C GLU A 583 7.82 -13.57 -23.68
N ASN A 584 6.92 -13.25 -24.62
CA ASN A 584 6.92 -13.86 -25.96
C ASN A 584 7.25 -12.87 -27.09
N GLY A 585 7.48 -11.60 -26.77
CA GLY A 585 7.79 -10.54 -27.73
C GLY A 585 9.28 -10.25 -27.88
N ALA A 586 9.61 -9.40 -28.85
CA ALA A 586 10.93 -8.78 -28.91
C ALA A 586 10.99 -7.64 -27.88
N VAL A 587 11.95 -7.72 -26.94
CA VAL A 587 12.10 -6.76 -25.84
C VAL A 587 13.34 -5.90 -26.04
N SER A 588 13.17 -4.58 -25.93
CA SER A 588 14.25 -3.59 -25.91
C SER A 588 14.21 -2.75 -24.64
N LEU A 589 15.38 -2.37 -24.13
CA LEU A 589 15.52 -1.54 -22.93
C LEU A 589 16.10 -0.18 -23.29
N TYR A 590 15.43 0.87 -22.82
CA TYR A 590 15.87 2.25 -23.02
C TYR A 590 16.16 2.91 -21.68
N SER A 591 17.16 3.77 -21.67
CA SER A 591 17.39 4.73 -20.59
C SER A 591 17.35 6.14 -21.15
N LEU A 592 16.85 7.07 -20.35
CA LEU A 592 16.84 8.47 -20.69
C LEU A 592 18.11 9.14 -20.17
N ARG A 593 18.56 10.19 -20.84
CA ARG A 593 19.67 11.03 -20.39
C ARG A 593 19.38 12.48 -20.76
N LEU A 594 20.03 13.44 -20.12
CA LEU A 594 20.02 14.82 -20.59
C LEU A 594 20.89 14.97 -21.85
N PRO A 595 20.61 15.98 -22.69
CA PRO A 595 21.45 16.30 -23.83
C PRO A 595 22.83 16.78 -23.36
N THR A 596 23.87 16.41 -24.10
CA THR A 596 25.21 16.95 -23.87
C THR A 596 25.24 18.44 -24.24
N GLN A 597 25.95 19.22 -23.43
CA GLN A 597 26.15 20.66 -23.64
C GLN A 597 27.59 20.92 -24.05
N ASP A 598 27.79 21.94 -24.88
CA ASP A 598 29.11 22.43 -25.30
C ASP A 598 30.03 21.36 -25.90
N LEU A 599 29.44 20.33 -26.54
CA LEU A 599 30.17 19.23 -27.16
C LEU A 599 29.73 18.94 -28.59
N MET A 600 30.70 18.82 -29.50
CA MET A 600 30.43 18.43 -30.88
C MET A 600 29.89 17.00 -30.93
N ALA A 601 28.90 16.74 -31.79
CA ALA A 601 28.30 15.41 -31.93
C ALA A 601 29.35 14.31 -32.21
N VAL A 602 30.38 14.63 -33.01
CA VAL A 602 31.47 13.71 -33.36
C VAL A 602 32.45 13.42 -32.20
N ALA A 603 32.46 14.25 -31.17
CA ALA A 603 33.31 14.11 -29.99
C ALA A 603 32.55 13.51 -28.79
N GLU A 604 31.24 13.31 -28.90
CA GLU A 604 30.44 12.67 -27.87
C GLU A 604 30.90 11.22 -27.67
N SER A 605 31.08 10.84 -26.41
CA SER A 605 31.54 9.51 -26.01
C SER A 605 30.78 9.07 -24.77
N GLU A 606 30.97 7.82 -24.33
CA GLU A 606 30.31 7.30 -23.13
C GLU A 606 30.64 8.11 -21.87
N LYS A 607 31.87 8.62 -21.73
CA LYS A 607 32.28 9.48 -20.60
C LYS A 607 31.46 10.78 -20.51
N HIS A 608 30.93 11.26 -21.64
CA HIS A 608 30.08 12.45 -21.69
C HIS A 608 28.60 12.11 -21.44
N ARG A 609 28.18 10.88 -21.77
CA ARG A 609 26.77 10.44 -21.72
C ARG A 609 26.39 9.88 -20.35
N GLU A 610 27.25 9.07 -19.73
CA GLU A 610 26.97 8.40 -18.46
C GLU A 610 26.59 9.37 -17.32
N PRO A 611 27.28 10.51 -17.11
CA PRO A 611 26.90 11.44 -16.04
C PRO A 611 25.54 12.11 -16.22
N LEU A 612 24.99 12.08 -17.43
CA LEU A 612 23.72 12.71 -17.79
C LEU A 612 22.55 11.71 -17.75
N ARG A 613 22.82 10.42 -17.54
CA ARG A 613 21.83 9.35 -17.55
C ARG A 613 20.90 9.44 -16.34
N GLY A 614 19.60 9.28 -16.58
CA GLY A 614 18.64 9.01 -15.53
C GLY A 614 18.77 7.58 -15.04
N LEU A 615 19.12 7.42 -13.76
CA LEU A 615 19.42 6.13 -13.14
C LEU A 615 18.26 5.57 -12.30
N ALA A 616 17.23 6.39 -12.03
CA ALA A 616 16.12 5.99 -11.18
C ALA A 616 15.09 5.08 -11.88
N GLY A 617 15.05 5.10 -13.22
CA GLY A 617 14.12 4.29 -13.99
C GLY A 617 14.57 4.03 -15.43
N PHE A 618 13.90 3.10 -16.09
CA PHE A 618 14.15 2.70 -17.48
C PHE A 618 12.84 2.38 -18.19
N ILE A 619 12.88 2.28 -19.53
CA ILE A 619 11.72 1.91 -20.34
C ILE A 619 11.92 0.54 -20.95
N ILE A 620 10.87 -0.29 -20.90
CA ILE A 620 10.76 -1.53 -21.65
C ILE A 620 9.89 -1.26 -22.87
N GLU A 621 10.39 -1.59 -24.05
CA GLU A 621 9.58 -1.75 -25.27
C GLU A 621 9.38 -3.25 -25.51
N ALA A 622 8.13 -3.67 -25.72
CA ALA A 622 7.80 -5.04 -26.08
C ALA A 622 6.98 -5.06 -27.39
N VAL A 623 7.48 -5.77 -28.40
CA VAL A 623 6.79 -5.99 -29.68
C VAL A 623 6.30 -7.42 -29.77
N TYR A 624 4.98 -7.60 -29.72
CA TYR A 624 4.34 -8.91 -29.77
C TYR A 624 3.04 -8.85 -30.59
N GLU A 625 2.85 -9.82 -31.50
CA GLU A 625 1.70 -9.88 -32.43
C GLU A 625 1.46 -8.57 -33.21
N GLY A 626 2.54 -7.93 -33.66
CA GLY A 626 2.48 -6.66 -34.40
C GLY A 626 2.06 -5.44 -33.57
N LYS A 627 1.97 -5.58 -32.24
CA LYS A 627 1.66 -4.49 -31.31
C LYS A 627 2.88 -4.14 -30.48
N THR A 628 3.30 -2.88 -30.56
CA THR A 628 4.33 -2.29 -29.70
C THR A 628 3.70 -1.76 -28.42
N ARG A 629 4.29 -2.08 -27.27
CA ARG A 629 3.90 -1.58 -25.95
C ARG A 629 5.12 -1.05 -25.21
N PHE A 630 4.94 0.05 -24.49
CA PHE A 630 5.98 0.66 -23.69
C PHE A 630 5.63 0.62 -22.20
N TYR A 631 6.62 0.43 -21.35
CA TYR A 631 6.47 0.41 -19.90
C TYR A 631 7.57 1.22 -19.24
N GLU A 632 7.23 2.17 -18.38
CA GLU A 632 8.20 2.78 -17.47
C GLU A 632 8.34 1.90 -16.23
N VAL A 633 9.59 1.61 -15.84
CA VAL A 633 9.90 0.80 -14.66
C VAL A 633 10.77 1.64 -13.73
N PHE A 634 10.30 1.84 -12.50
CA PHE A 634 10.98 2.56 -11.43
C PHE A 634 11.12 1.64 -10.21
N PRO A 635 12.16 0.79 -10.14
CA PRO A 635 12.29 -0.22 -9.09
C PRO A 635 12.34 0.36 -7.67
N LEU A 636 13.05 1.47 -7.46
CA LEU A 636 13.15 2.10 -6.13
C LEU A 636 11.85 2.77 -5.68
N LEU A 637 10.96 3.08 -6.63
CA LEU A 637 9.59 3.54 -6.36
C LEU A 637 8.57 2.40 -6.33
N MET A 638 9.03 1.14 -6.49
CA MET A 638 8.17 -0.05 -6.58
C MET A 638 7.04 0.13 -7.60
N ARG A 639 7.33 0.75 -8.76
CA ARG A 639 6.30 1.13 -9.73
C ARG A 639 6.63 0.68 -11.14
N VAL A 640 5.63 0.16 -11.83
CA VAL A 640 5.63 -0.06 -13.28
C VAL A 640 4.40 0.61 -13.90
N ARG A 641 4.57 1.24 -15.06
CA ARG A 641 3.49 1.99 -15.73
C ARG A 641 3.44 1.64 -17.20
N TYR A 642 2.27 1.20 -17.68
CA TYR A 642 2.02 1.06 -19.11
C TYR A 642 1.87 2.44 -19.77
N ARG A 643 2.50 2.64 -20.93
CA ARG A 643 2.53 3.90 -21.69
C ARG A 643 1.90 3.73 -23.07
N PRO A 644 0.55 3.70 -23.16
CA PRO A 644 -0.16 3.57 -24.44
C PRO A 644 -0.01 4.79 -25.35
N ASP A 645 0.39 5.94 -24.79
CA ASP A 645 0.58 7.20 -25.51
C ASP A 645 1.88 7.22 -26.33
N LEU A 646 2.86 6.37 -25.98
CA LEU A 646 4.13 6.24 -26.71
C LEU A 646 3.95 5.42 -27.98
N LYS A 647 4.40 5.96 -29.12
CA LYS A 647 4.34 5.29 -30.42
C LYS A 647 5.69 4.72 -30.88
N ALA A 648 6.77 5.41 -30.56
CA ALA A 648 8.13 5.02 -30.87
C ALA A 648 9.10 5.76 -29.94
N LEU A 649 10.22 5.12 -29.64
CA LEU A 649 11.38 5.77 -29.03
C LEU A 649 12.49 5.80 -30.07
N ILE A 650 13.09 6.97 -30.24
CA ILE A 650 14.20 7.13 -31.19
C ILE A 650 15.47 7.22 -30.37
N GLU A 651 16.43 6.37 -30.72
CA GLU A 651 17.74 6.39 -30.09
C GLU A 651 18.47 7.69 -30.42
N ASN A 652 19.08 8.27 -29.38
CA ASN A 652 19.85 9.50 -29.43
C ASN A 652 19.04 10.75 -29.81
N GLY A 653 19.68 11.91 -29.61
CA GLY A 653 19.12 13.22 -29.95
C GLY A 653 18.86 13.42 -31.45
N VAL A 654 18.54 14.65 -31.83
CA VAL A 654 18.50 15.06 -33.24
C VAL A 654 19.77 15.85 -33.55
N PRO A 655 20.44 15.61 -34.69
CA PRO A 655 21.52 16.48 -35.13
C PRO A 655 21.01 17.92 -35.27
N GLY A 656 21.66 18.85 -34.58
CA GLY A 656 21.39 20.28 -34.65
C GLY A 656 22.62 21.06 -35.06
N ILE A 657 22.42 22.26 -35.59
CA ILE A 657 23.51 23.21 -35.86
C ILE A 657 23.49 24.28 -34.77
N GLU A 658 24.65 24.53 -34.19
CA GLU A 658 24.93 25.66 -33.30
C GLU A 658 26.08 26.50 -33.84
N PHE A 659 26.19 27.74 -33.39
CA PHE A 659 27.23 28.66 -33.84
C PHE A 659 28.11 29.04 -32.66
N TRP A 660 29.35 28.55 -32.66
CA TRP A 660 30.29 28.73 -31.55
C TRP A 660 31.42 29.69 -31.90
N THR A 661 31.86 30.47 -30.91
CA THR A 661 32.96 31.43 -31.05
C THR A 661 34.22 30.83 -30.42
N ILE A 662 35.00 30.08 -31.21
CA ILE A 662 36.12 29.28 -30.68
C ILE A 662 37.42 30.11 -30.60
N THR A 663 37.75 30.87 -31.66
CA THR A 663 38.96 31.71 -31.72
C THR A 663 38.84 32.96 -32.61
N SER A 664 37.71 33.18 -33.30
CA SER A 664 37.51 34.29 -34.24
C SER A 664 36.23 35.08 -33.92
N THR A 665 36.08 36.30 -34.44
CA THR A 665 34.83 37.09 -34.32
C THR A 665 33.68 36.55 -35.19
N ILE A 666 33.92 35.54 -36.03
CA ILE A 666 32.92 34.88 -36.86
C ILE A 666 32.48 33.58 -36.18
N PRO A 667 31.18 33.42 -35.85
CA PRO A 667 30.65 32.18 -35.29
C PRO A 667 30.75 31.02 -36.30
N THR A 668 31.33 29.89 -35.87
CA THR A 668 31.49 28.69 -36.71
C THR A 668 30.30 27.75 -36.51
N PRO A 669 29.66 27.24 -37.58
CA PRO A 669 28.63 26.22 -37.45
C PRO A 669 29.23 24.91 -36.97
N VAL A 670 28.64 24.34 -35.92
CA VAL A 670 29.04 23.08 -35.28
C VAL A 670 27.83 22.17 -35.19
N ILE A 671 28.02 20.89 -35.52
CA ILE A 671 26.97 19.87 -35.37
C ILE A 671 26.99 19.36 -33.92
N VAL A 672 25.84 19.43 -33.26
CA VAL A 672 25.63 18.98 -31.87
C VAL A 672 24.46 18.00 -31.81
N ASN A 673 24.42 17.16 -30.77
CA ASN A 673 23.28 16.28 -30.51
C ASN A 673 22.27 17.00 -29.61
N LYS A 674 21.20 17.55 -30.19
CA LYS A 674 20.15 18.23 -29.42
C LYS A 674 19.18 17.22 -28.82
N GLY A 675 18.74 17.50 -27.59
CA GLY A 675 17.72 16.71 -26.92
C GLY A 675 16.36 16.82 -27.61
N ARG A 676 15.49 15.86 -27.33
CA ARG A 676 14.11 15.79 -27.83
C ARG A 676 13.14 16.00 -26.69
N THR A 677 12.06 16.70 -26.98
CA THR A 677 10.91 16.78 -26.08
C THR A 677 10.19 15.44 -26.09
N LEU A 678 10.21 14.74 -24.96
CA LEU A 678 9.56 13.45 -24.76
C LEU A 678 8.54 13.55 -23.61
N PRO A 679 7.47 12.74 -23.62
CA PRO A 679 6.45 12.76 -22.58
C PRO A 679 6.91 11.98 -21.33
N PHE A 680 8.03 12.40 -20.75
CA PHE A 680 8.57 11.83 -19.52
C PHE A 680 8.86 12.95 -18.51
N ASP A 681 8.69 12.62 -17.23
CA ASP A 681 9.07 13.50 -16.13
C ASP A 681 10.57 13.39 -15.85
N GLN A 682 11.32 14.46 -16.14
CA GLN A 682 12.76 14.52 -15.92
C GLN A 682 13.16 14.25 -14.45
N ASN A 683 12.38 14.72 -13.49
CA ASN A 683 12.74 14.54 -12.08
C ASN A 683 12.57 13.08 -11.65
N ALA A 684 11.60 12.35 -12.20
CA ALA A 684 11.42 10.93 -11.92
C ALA A 684 12.65 10.12 -12.33
N TYR A 685 13.26 10.41 -13.48
CA TYR A 685 14.42 9.69 -13.97
C TYR A 685 15.75 10.13 -13.34
N LEU A 686 15.91 11.42 -13.04
CA LEU A 686 17.17 11.97 -12.52
C LEU A 686 17.27 11.94 -10.98
N ARG A 687 16.15 12.09 -10.28
CA ARG A 687 16.10 12.21 -8.81
C ARG A 687 15.36 11.06 -8.14
N GLY A 688 14.56 10.29 -8.89
CA GLY A 688 13.68 9.27 -8.34
C GLY A 688 12.42 9.86 -7.70
N ASP A 689 11.98 11.04 -8.13
CA ASP A 689 10.70 11.61 -7.71
C ASP A 689 9.53 10.81 -8.31
N GLU A 690 8.34 10.90 -7.71
CA GLU A 690 7.16 10.23 -8.25
C GLU A 690 6.79 10.76 -9.65
N PRO A 691 6.61 9.88 -10.67
CA PRO A 691 6.41 10.33 -12.05
C PRO A 691 5.04 10.97 -12.25
N ARG A 692 5.02 12.22 -12.73
CA ARG A 692 3.77 12.98 -12.99
C ARG A 692 3.10 12.60 -14.30
N ASP A 693 1.77 12.52 -14.28
CA ASP A 693 0.97 12.33 -15.49
C ASP A 693 1.10 13.53 -16.44
N GLY A 694 1.30 13.23 -17.72
CA GLY A 694 1.48 14.26 -18.75
C GLY A 694 2.78 15.07 -18.62
N GLY A 695 3.75 14.62 -17.83
CA GLY A 695 5.07 15.23 -17.76
C GLY A 695 5.74 15.24 -19.14
N VAL A 696 6.33 16.39 -19.51
CA VAL A 696 7.02 16.57 -20.80
C VAL A 696 8.35 17.28 -20.54
N SER A 697 9.45 16.65 -20.95
CA SER A 697 10.80 17.17 -20.69
C SER A 697 11.74 16.91 -21.87
N VAL A 698 12.89 17.59 -21.88
CA VAL A 698 13.93 17.42 -22.90
C VAL A 698 14.97 16.42 -22.42
N PHE A 699 15.20 15.37 -23.21
CA PHE A 699 16.20 14.33 -22.99
C PHE A 699 17.12 14.20 -24.21
#